data_AF-A0A2E1J7Q7-F1
#
_entry.id   AF-A0A2E1J7Q7-F1
#
_cell.length_a   1.000
_cell.length_b   1.000
_cell.length_c   1.000
_cell.angle_alpha   90.00
_cell.angle_beta   90.00
_cell.angle_gamma   90.00
#
_symmetry.space_group_name_H-M   'P 1'
#
loop_
_entity.id
_entity.type
_entity.pdbx_description
1 polymer ?
#
loop_
_entity_poly.entity_id
_entity_poly.type
_entity_poly.pdbx_seq_one_letter_code
_entity_poly.pdbx_strand_id
1 'polypeptide(L)'
;MGIIERFGRIADVYVSERDGLIEGDQERRRPHMGHPFWPSEVLRDTIIFASMIATLAYYCWLIPPPLHSAADPFAQAGFVFPDWYVLFSYGYLRWGEYLPSYTIPAGPIGAFFGAEYIFWNAAWWGAAITGIPVGLLALPPFLPGREKRGVEDPWFATAGAVYLAHVWFISVFSINIFLELYAKDLKNYCWADSHGYLLCGRQEPWTAEIFNAIPWILTGIFIFAVIYFAVRRFGLNALGARLTPVIGRQIAVGSAVAAFLICVVTWPIYEDGFWDYGGLGAMDDVSELDKLRTQPLDTLIHVEEGNVWAEWSDECLPYEDSQDVVVWQTLTNGEDFADYCVLPAIHWVDWGIYQPTKQVIFDYSGVNEHSVPETGRNAVFGDMTLAGDEEVTFTDSQVFNVEDFGVASVPADIGCNFRTTVRGAGVHSQTLTLADSSSNILWSTEDGKCSSDSMYLDSGESYTLQFTSTSNNVNSSVSLIMDYSITVYQPLLIDDDGMAFLRSMTTSEPVELTEMMVDNPTYHKNPKSLDAKLIYSLFIPCLGVGAMVFLLMRSMARGYEWEMNKCYGCDLCDDACPVRLFNAGDKLNIIYNSWNNEDDGVPLYSCLTCTACTNACPQLVDYDSYVDIRRSLIVGGPPATEIPHTLLQAVLAAEAEESADEAFISVEEYPIDSNVGYYPGCVDYIDQEMIFSHVNEGTMDLGETTTAAFTLFEDMGSEVTYLGRDFLKCCGHDQKWQGMTEVFEKLKSYNQKKLGESGIDTLVTSCAECFKTFAMDYELDDMKVMHTTEYLIENGFDMNLQAEEDVTVTYHDPCRLGRQMNIYEEPRELVRAVDGVDLVEMEHTKEDGLCCGVSSMMSCNENSRALRIQRFDEVKATGADVMLTSCPKCVSHFECLKFEGDPKHDFEILDVVSFLARQVNAKNQ
;
A
#
# COMPACT_ATOMS: atom_id res chain seq x y z
N MET A 1 44.01 -7.92 -43.50
CA MET A 1 44.01 -7.87 -42.03
C MET A 1 43.51 -9.21 -41.49
N GLY A 2 44.31 -9.82 -40.61
CA GLY A 2 43.99 -11.11 -40.00
C GLY A 2 42.79 -10.99 -39.06
N ILE A 3 42.14 -12.12 -38.77
CA ILE A 3 41.01 -12.22 -37.84
C ILE A 3 41.32 -11.59 -36.48
N ILE A 4 42.55 -11.75 -35.99
CA ILE A 4 43.01 -11.20 -34.69
C ILE A 4 43.08 -9.66 -34.72
N GLU A 5 43.51 -9.06 -35.83
CA GLU A 5 43.51 -7.59 -35.97
C GLU A 5 42.08 -7.03 -36.06
N ARG A 6 41.14 -7.77 -36.66
CA ARG A 6 39.73 -7.37 -36.70
C ARG A 6 39.08 -7.43 -35.32
N PHE A 7 39.35 -8.49 -34.54
CA PHE A 7 38.89 -8.58 -33.16
C PHE A 7 39.50 -7.52 -32.26
N GLY A 8 40.79 -7.22 -32.42
CA GLY A 8 41.45 -6.11 -31.71
C GLY A 8 40.80 -4.77 -32.03
N ARG A 9 40.49 -4.49 -33.31
CA ARG A 9 39.82 -3.25 -33.70
C ARG A 9 38.38 -3.16 -33.20
N ILE A 10 37.65 -4.29 -33.19
CA ILE A 10 36.28 -4.35 -32.65
C ILE A 10 36.31 -4.13 -31.13
N ALA A 11 37.27 -4.72 -30.42
CA ALA A 11 37.44 -4.53 -28.99
C ALA A 11 37.85 -3.09 -28.64
N ASP A 12 38.77 -2.49 -29.39
CA ASP A 12 39.19 -1.10 -29.19
C ASP A 12 38.05 -0.11 -29.49
N VAL A 13 37.29 -0.34 -30.58
CA VAL A 13 36.10 0.48 -30.90
C VAL A 13 35.03 0.31 -29.83
N TYR A 14 34.79 -0.92 -29.35
CA TYR A 14 33.84 -1.16 -28.27
C TYR A 14 34.26 -0.48 -26.96
N VAL A 15 35.55 -0.51 -26.61
CA VAL A 15 36.07 0.14 -25.41
C VAL A 15 36.05 1.67 -25.56
N SER A 16 36.41 2.21 -26.72
CA SER A 16 36.37 3.66 -26.97
C SER A 16 34.95 4.21 -27.01
N GLU A 17 34.01 3.47 -27.59
CA GLU A 17 32.58 3.85 -27.62
C GLU A 17 31.96 3.69 -26.23
N ARG A 18 32.27 2.62 -25.49
CA ARG A 18 31.84 2.47 -24.09
C ARG A 18 32.37 3.62 -23.23
N ASP A 19 33.64 3.97 -23.35
CA ASP A 19 34.24 5.04 -22.57
C ASP A 19 33.70 6.41 -23.02
N GLY A 20 33.42 6.60 -24.31
CA GLY A 20 32.70 7.76 -24.85
C GLY A 20 31.24 7.87 -24.39
N LEU A 21 30.56 6.74 -24.17
CA LEU A 21 29.21 6.67 -23.61
C LEU A 21 29.21 6.94 -22.09
N ILE A 22 30.26 6.52 -21.38
CA ILE A 22 30.46 6.82 -19.95
C ILE A 22 30.82 8.31 -19.76
N GLU A 23 31.60 8.90 -20.67
CA GLU A 23 31.88 10.35 -20.69
C GLU A 23 30.67 11.18 -21.18
N GLY A 24 29.81 10.60 -22.01
CA GLY A 24 28.58 11.19 -22.55
C GLY A 24 27.40 11.20 -21.57
N ASP A 25 27.56 10.67 -20.36
CA ASP A 25 26.53 10.55 -19.31
C ASP A 25 26.18 11.91 -18.63
N GLN A 26 26.52 13.04 -19.26
CA GLN A 26 25.92 14.33 -18.92
C GLN A 26 24.50 14.40 -19.52
N GLU A 27 23.56 13.79 -18.81
CA GLU A 27 22.09 13.90 -18.91
C GLU A 27 21.55 14.57 -20.19
N ARG A 28 21.17 13.77 -21.20
CA ARG A 28 20.29 14.24 -22.28
C ARG A 28 18.95 14.68 -21.67
N ARG A 29 18.71 15.99 -21.58
CA ARG A 29 17.50 16.60 -21.01
C ARG A 29 16.54 17.06 -22.12
N ARG A 30 15.22 16.82 -21.95
CA ARG A 30 14.14 17.37 -22.81
C ARG A 30 14.35 18.87 -23.13
N PRO A 31 14.13 19.30 -24.40
CA PRO A 31 14.37 20.67 -24.86
C PRO A 31 13.30 21.70 -24.46
N HIS A 32 12.09 21.27 -24.07
CA HIS A 32 11.01 22.19 -23.68
C HIS A 32 10.59 22.03 -22.21
N MET A 33 10.48 23.17 -21.51
CA MET A 33 10.02 23.28 -20.14
C MET A 33 8.52 23.57 -20.15
N GLY A 34 7.71 22.79 -19.40
CA GLY A 34 6.35 23.23 -19.04
C GLY A 34 6.45 24.56 -18.29
N HIS A 35 5.82 25.60 -18.82
CA HIS A 35 5.82 26.93 -18.20
C HIS A 35 4.54 27.05 -17.37
N PRO A 36 4.61 27.38 -16.06
CA PRO A 36 3.44 27.40 -15.17
C PRO A 36 2.37 28.44 -15.60
N PHE A 37 2.73 29.38 -16.47
CA PHE A 37 1.81 30.36 -17.07
C PHE A 37 1.34 30.00 -18.48
N TRP A 38 1.56 28.76 -18.93
CA TRP A 38 1.04 28.31 -20.22
C TRP A 38 -0.50 28.18 -20.14
N PRO A 39 -1.25 28.60 -21.17
CA PRO A 39 -2.70 28.74 -21.05
C PRO A 39 -3.45 27.47 -20.60
N SER A 40 -3.01 26.29 -21.01
CA SER A 40 -3.60 25.01 -20.61
C SER A 40 -3.32 24.65 -19.16
N GLU A 41 -2.11 24.92 -18.66
CA GLU A 41 -1.73 24.66 -17.27
C GLU A 41 -2.41 25.64 -16.32
N VAL A 42 -2.43 26.93 -16.67
CA VAL A 42 -3.17 27.97 -15.92
C VAL A 42 -4.65 27.62 -15.83
N LEU A 43 -5.25 27.13 -16.91
CA LEU A 43 -6.65 26.73 -16.92
C LEU A 43 -6.90 25.53 -16.00
N ARG A 44 -6.08 24.47 -16.10
CA ARG A 44 -6.16 23.28 -15.23
C ARG A 44 -6.03 23.69 -13.76
N ASP A 45 -4.99 24.43 -13.42
CA ASP A 45 -4.68 24.80 -12.03
C ASP A 45 -5.73 25.78 -11.47
N THR A 46 -6.27 26.68 -12.30
CA THR A 46 -7.38 27.56 -11.91
C THR A 46 -8.66 26.76 -11.63
N ILE A 47 -8.95 25.72 -12.42
CA ILE A 47 -10.11 24.83 -12.20
C ILE A 47 -9.95 24.06 -10.89
N ILE A 48 -8.77 23.47 -10.64
CA ILE A 48 -8.49 22.74 -9.40
C ILE A 48 -8.57 23.68 -8.20
N PHE A 49 -7.98 24.88 -8.29
CA PHE A 49 -8.04 25.87 -7.23
C PHE A 49 -9.49 26.34 -6.97
N ALA A 50 -10.25 26.62 -8.03
CA ALA A 50 -11.65 27.01 -7.92
C ALA A 50 -12.51 25.88 -7.32
N SER A 51 -12.23 24.61 -7.64
CA SER A 51 -12.94 23.48 -7.03
C SER A 51 -12.59 23.37 -5.55
N MET A 52 -11.32 23.50 -5.17
CA MET A 52 -10.90 23.49 -3.76
C MET A 52 -11.56 24.63 -2.96
N ILE A 53 -11.61 25.84 -3.51
CA ILE A 53 -12.27 27.00 -2.88
C ILE A 53 -13.79 26.79 -2.77
N ALA A 54 -14.43 26.25 -3.82
CA ALA A 54 -15.86 25.94 -3.79
C ALA A 54 -16.19 24.88 -2.73
N THR A 55 -15.35 23.85 -2.61
CA THR A 55 -15.46 22.81 -1.57
C THR A 55 -15.29 23.40 -0.17
N LEU A 56 -14.27 24.23 0.06
CA LEU A 56 -14.07 24.93 1.35
C LEU A 56 -15.24 25.86 1.68
N ALA A 57 -15.74 26.62 0.72
CA ALA A 57 -16.88 27.52 0.93
C ALA A 57 -18.19 26.76 1.20
N TYR A 58 -18.40 25.63 0.53
CA TYR A 58 -19.54 24.73 0.77
C TYR A 58 -19.49 24.12 2.18
N TYR A 59 -18.32 23.70 2.64
CA TYR A 59 -18.14 23.16 3.99
C TYR A 59 -18.30 24.23 5.09
N CYS A 60 -17.71 25.42 4.91
CA CYS A 60 -17.93 26.57 5.81
C CYS A 60 -19.40 27.00 5.92
N TRP A 61 -20.21 26.70 4.91
CA TRP A 61 -21.64 27.01 4.89
C TRP A 61 -22.50 25.96 5.62
N LEU A 62 -22.05 24.70 5.69
CA LEU A 62 -22.82 23.59 6.24
C LEU A 62 -22.83 23.51 7.77
N ILE A 63 -21.89 24.17 8.46
CA ILE A 63 -21.77 24.13 9.94
C ILE A 63 -21.46 25.53 10.50
N PRO A 64 -22.45 26.31 10.98
CA PRO A 64 -22.13 27.46 11.83
C PRO A 64 -21.71 26.94 13.21
N PRO A 65 -20.58 27.37 13.79
CA PRO A 65 -20.24 26.97 15.15
C PRO A 65 -21.23 27.60 16.14
N PRO A 66 -21.69 26.88 17.17
CA PRO A 66 -22.30 27.54 18.31
C PRO A 66 -21.18 28.33 19.01
N LEU A 67 -21.22 29.65 18.89
CA LEU A 67 -20.34 30.53 19.67
C LEU A 67 -20.82 30.50 21.12
N HIS A 68 -20.25 29.61 21.92
CA HIS A 68 -20.23 29.71 23.38
C HIS A 68 -19.54 31.04 23.78
N SER A 69 -19.93 31.62 24.91
CA SER A 69 -19.21 32.73 25.54
C SER A 69 -17.83 32.29 26.05
N ALA A 70 -16.88 33.21 26.05
CA ALA A 70 -15.44 32.96 26.12
C ALA A 70 -14.92 32.24 27.39
N ALA A 71 -13.94 31.36 27.15
CA ALA A 71 -12.90 30.85 28.04
C ALA A 71 -13.35 30.05 29.28
N ASP A 72 -13.63 28.75 29.08
CA ASP A 72 -13.51 27.72 30.12
C ASP A 72 -12.54 26.63 29.62
N PRO A 73 -11.34 26.49 30.23
CA PRO A 73 -10.36 25.46 29.84
C PRO A 73 -10.76 24.03 30.26
N PHE A 74 -11.86 23.86 31.01
CA PHE A 74 -12.38 22.55 31.43
C PHE A 74 -13.65 22.12 30.68
N ALA A 75 -14.24 23.00 29.86
CA ALA A 75 -15.36 22.64 29.01
C ALA A 75 -14.86 22.00 27.71
N GLN A 76 -14.79 20.66 27.69
CA GLN A 76 -14.67 19.93 26.42
C GLN A 76 -15.91 20.25 25.56
N ALA A 77 -15.69 20.73 24.34
CA ALA A 77 -16.77 21.04 23.41
C ALA A 77 -17.62 19.79 23.17
N GLY A 78 -18.88 19.83 23.63
CA GLY A 78 -19.88 18.83 23.31
C GLY A 78 -20.13 18.83 21.79
N PHE A 79 -19.54 17.85 21.13
CA PHE A 79 -19.83 17.38 19.77
C PHE A 79 -19.87 18.44 18.65
N VAL A 80 -18.71 18.65 18.02
CA VAL A 80 -18.59 19.24 16.68
C VAL A 80 -17.82 18.22 15.84
N PHE A 81 -18.40 17.67 14.77
CA PHE A 81 -17.64 16.94 13.75
C PHE A 81 -16.90 17.98 12.91
N PRO A 82 -15.58 18.18 13.06
CA PRO A 82 -14.85 19.11 12.23
C PRO A 82 -14.48 18.40 10.92
N ASP A 83 -14.39 19.16 9.82
CA ASP A 83 -13.82 18.63 8.57
C ASP A 83 -12.38 18.14 8.79
N TRP A 84 -11.92 17.20 7.96
CA TRP A 84 -10.57 16.66 8.01
C TRP A 84 -9.46 17.73 7.97
N TYR A 85 -9.70 18.88 7.31
CA TYR A 85 -8.70 19.96 7.27
C TYR A 85 -8.61 20.75 8.59
N VAL A 86 -9.67 20.73 9.41
CA VAL A 86 -9.68 21.37 10.73
C VAL A 86 -9.08 20.41 11.77
N LEU A 87 -9.35 19.12 11.63
CA LEU A 87 -8.81 18.05 12.47
C LEU A 87 -7.28 17.99 12.43
N PHE A 88 -6.66 18.14 11.26
CA PHE A 88 -5.19 18.14 11.18
C PHE A 88 -4.57 19.30 11.98
N SER A 89 -5.21 20.49 11.96
CA SER A 89 -4.73 21.67 12.68
C SER A 89 -4.89 21.50 14.20
N TYR A 90 -6.00 20.91 14.65
CA TYR A 90 -6.18 20.54 16.06
C TYR A 90 -5.18 19.47 16.51
N GLY A 91 -4.83 18.51 15.65
CA GLY A 91 -3.82 17.51 15.96
C GLY A 91 -2.46 18.13 16.25
N TYR A 92 -2.06 19.17 15.50
CA TYR A 92 -0.82 19.91 15.79
C TYR A 92 -0.89 20.75 17.06
N LEU A 93 -2.03 21.34 17.39
CA LEU A 93 -2.24 22.03 18.68
C LEU A 93 -2.05 21.08 19.84
N ARG A 94 -2.65 19.89 19.75
CA ARG A 94 -2.50 18.84 20.74
C ARG A 94 -1.06 18.34 20.84
N TRP A 95 -0.38 18.17 19.71
CA TRP A 95 1.03 17.77 19.72
C TRP A 95 1.92 18.83 20.38
N GLY A 96 1.55 20.11 20.26
CA GLY A 96 2.19 21.23 20.96
C GLY A 96 2.18 21.14 22.49
N GLU A 97 1.27 20.37 23.10
CA GLU A 97 1.23 20.14 24.56
C GLU A 97 2.40 19.29 25.06
N TYR A 98 2.95 18.44 24.19
CA TYR A 98 4.09 17.59 24.48
C TYR A 98 5.44 18.28 24.23
N LEU A 99 5.42 19.54 23.79
CA LEU A 99 6.62 20.34 23.55
C LEU A 99 6.94 21.23 24.75
N PRO A 100 8.24 21.49 25.01
CA PRO A 100 8.67 22.31 26.14
C PRO A 100 8.12 23.74 26.02
N SER A 101 7.60 24.25 27.14
CA SER A 101 7.06 25.60 27.22
C SER A 101 8.12 26.60 27.71
N TYR A 102 8.22 27.75 27.05
CA TYR A 102 9.20 28.79 27.40
C TYR A 102 8.52 30.15 27.55
N THR A 103 9.03 30.95 28.50
CA THR A 103 8.62 32.35 28.69
C THR A 103 9.78 33.25 28.31
N ILE A 104 9.65 33.99 27.22
CA ILE A 104 10.71 34.83 26.66
C ILE A 104 10.35 36.31 26.89
N PRO A 105 11.25 37.14 27.46
CA PRO A 105 11.03 38.57 27.56
C PRO A 105 10.96 39.22 26.17
N ALA A 106 9.86 39.88 25.85
CA ALA A 106 9.53 40.32 24.49
C ALA A 106 10.22 41.63 24.05
N GLY A 107 10.86 42.34 24.98
CA GLY A 107 11.66 43.54 24.70
C GLY A 107 10.87 44.65 23.98
N PRO A 108 11.49 45.39 23.04
CA PRO A 108 10.83 46.50 22.33
C PRO A 108 9.62 46.11 21.49
N ILE A 109 9.58 44.85 21.02
CA ILE A 109 8.47 44.30 20.23
C ILE A 109 7.26 44.05 21.13
N GLY A 110 7.49 43.56 22.35
CA GLY A 110 6.45 43.41 23.37
C GLY A 110 5.77 44.72 23.75
N ALA A 111 6.54 45.81 23.85
CA ALA A 111 6.02 47.14 24.12
C ALA A 111 5.10 47.68 22.99
N PHE A 112 5.30 47.22 21.75
CA PHE A 112 4.44 47.59 20.61
C PHE A 112 3.09 46.84 20.64
N PHE A 113 3.07 45.58 21.06
CA PHE A 113 1.85 44.75 21.15
C PHE A 113 1.19 44.75 22.54
N GLY A 114 1.76 45.43 23.53
CA GLY A 114 1.23 45.52 24.90
C GLY A 114 1.45 44.25 25.75
N ALA A 115 2.42 43.41 25.40
CA ALA A 115 2.75 42.19 26.13
C ALA A 115 4.24 42.18 26.53
N GLU A 116 4.54 42.15 27.83
CA GLU A 116 5.93 42.14 28.33
C GLU A 116 6.66 40.81 28.05
N TYR A 117 5.91 39.73 27.87
CA TYR A 117 6.41 38.38 27.66
C TYR A 117 5.75 37.73 26.44
N ILE A 118 6.52 36.97 25.68
CA ILE A 118 6.02 36.03 24.67
C ILE A 118 6.05 34.65 25.30
N PHE A 119 4.88 34.01 25.36
CA PHE A 119 4.74 32.64 25.83
C PHE A 119 4.81 31.69 24.64
N TRP A 120 5.83 30.83 24.61
CA TRP A 120 5.86 29.67 23.74
C TRP A 120 5.13 28.54 24.45
N ASN A 121 3.81 28.61 24.42
CA ASN A 121 2.91 27.60 24.97
C ASN A 121 2.43 26.66 23.85
N ALA A 122 1.62 25.65 24.20
CA ALA A 122 1.08 24.68 23.26
C ALA A 122 0.38 25.32 22.05
N ALA A 123 -0.34 26.43 22.26
CA ALA A 123 -1.00 27.17 21.19
C ALA A 123 -0.01 27.78 20.18
N TRP A 124 1.12 28.33 20.67
CA TRP A 124 2.18 28.84 19.80
C TRP A 124 2.84 27.70 19.01
N TRP A 125 3.19 26.60 19.68
CA TRP A 125 3.80 25.44 19.03
C TRP A 125 2.89 24.82 17.97
N GLY A 126 1.61 24.64 18.29
CA GLY A 126 0.63 24.13 17.32
C GLY A 126 0.48 25.02 16.10
N ALA A 127 0.41 26.35 16.29
CA ALA A 127 0.36 27.30 15.19
C ALA A 127 1.64 27.29 14.33
N ALA A 128 2.81 27.26 14.97
CA ALA A 128 4.10 27.22 14.28
C ALA A 128 4.27 25.94 13.44
N ILE A 129 3.91 24.79 14.01
CA ILE A 129 4.02 23.48 13.33
C ILE A 129 3.01 23.37 12.19
N THR A 130 1.77 23.83 12.38
CA THR A 130 0.74 23.86 11.33
C THR A 130 1.20 24.65 10.10
N GLY A 131 2.03 25.68 10.29
CA GLY A 131 2.62 26.47 9.21
C GLY A 131 3.61 25.70 8.32
N ILE A 132 4.23 24.61 8.80
CA ILE A 132 5.23 23.84 8.04
C ILE A 132 4.58 23.05 6.89
N PRO A 133 3.55 22.21 7.11
CA PRO A 133 2.81 21.53 6.04
C PRO A 133 2.21 22.49 5.00
N VAL A 134 1.58 23.57 5.48
CA VAL A 134 0.96 24.58 4.61
C VAL A 134 2.02 25.32 3.79
N GLY A 135 3.17 25.62 4.39
CA GLY A 135 4.32 26.17 3.70
C GLY A 135 4.86 25.23 2.62
N LEU A 136 4.95 23.93 2.92
CA LEU A 136 5.34 22.90 1.96
C LEU A 136 4.38 22.78 0.77
N LEU A 137 3.07 22.90 0.99
CA LEU A 137 2.07 22.94 -0.08
C LEU A 137 2.10 24.23 -0.91
N ALA A 138 2.54 25.34 -0.32
CA ALA A 138 2.65 26.62 -1.01
C ALA A 138 3.98 26.80 -1.77
N LEU A 139 4.98 25.94 -1.51
CA LEU A 139 6.30 25.97 -2.14
C LEU A 139 6.37 25.53 -3.62
N PRO A 140 5.56 24.59 -4.15
CA PRO A 140 5.72 24.07 -5.51
C PRO A 140 5.78 25.14 -6.61
N PRO A 141 4.98 26.23 -6.60
CA PRO A 141 5.10 27.33 -7.57
C PRO A 141 6.43 28.11 -7.53
N PHE A 142 7.19 27.99 -6.44
CA PHE A 142 8.44 28.73 -6.20
C PHE A 142 9.69 27.85 -6.27
N LEU A 143 9.54 26.52 -6.35
CA LEU A 143 10.65 25.58 -6.46
C LEU A 143 11.10 25.49 -7.94
N PRO A 144 12.40 25.67 -8.23
CA PRO A 144 12.93 25.45 -9.58
C PRO A 144 12.91 23.95 -9.90
N GLY A 145 12.06 23.53 -10.83
CA GLY A 145 11.88 22.12 -11.19
C GLY A 145 10.91 21.97 -12.35
N ARG A 146 11.02 20.86 -13.07
CA ARG A 146 10.14 20.51 -14.19
C ARG A 146 8.90 19.81 -13.65
N GLU A 147 7.72 20.07 -14.20
CA GLU A 147 6.55 19.20 -14.01
C GLU A 147 6.88 17.84 -14.64
N LYS A 148 7.16 16.85 -13.78
CA LYS A 148 7.41 15.45 -14.17
C LYS A 148 6.22 14.63 -13.72
N ARG A 149 5.84 13.63 -14.51
CA ARG A 149 4.80 12.67 -14.09
C ARG A 149 5.30 11.90 -12.87
N GLY A 150 4.38 11.40 -12.03
CA GLY A 150 4.75 10.65 -10.83
C GLY A 150 5.61 9.40 -11.10
N VAL A 151 5.53 8.83 -12.30
CA VAL A 151 6.39 7.74 -12.77
C VAL A 151 7.78 8.23 -13.20
N GLU A 152 7.89 9.45 -13.75
CA GLU A 152 9.15 10.09 -14.18
C GLU A 152 9.94 10.66 -12.98
N ASP A 153 9.27 11.01 -11.89
CA ASP A 153 9.89 11.37 -10.61
C ASP A 153 9.22 10.64 -9.43
N PRO A 154 9.56 9.34 -9.24
CA PRO A 154 8.98 8.54 -8.17
C PRO A 154 9.23 9.14 -6.79
N TRP A 155 10.33 9.89 -6.62
CA TRP A 155 10.67 10.53 -5.35
C TRP A 155 9.71 11.66 -5.00
N PHE A 156 9.36 12.52 -5.96
CA PHE A 156 8.43 13.62 -5.71
C PHE A 156 7.00 13.12 -5.46
N ALA A 157 6.54 12.12 -6.21
CA ALA A 157 5.25 11.46 -5.96
C ALA A 157 5.21 10.77 -4.59
N THR A 158 6.30 10.11 -4.21
CA THR A 158 6.47 9.50 -2.89
C THR A 158 6.39 10.55 -1.77
N ALA A 159 7.05 11.69 -1.93
CA ALA A 159 6.99 12.78 -0.95
C ALA A 159 5.56 13.33 -0.78
N GLY A 160 4.80 13.46 -1.87
CA GLY A 160 3.39 13.83 -1.81
C GLY A 160 2.51 12.81 -1.08
N ALA A 161 2.76 11.52 -1.27
CA ALA A 161 2.04 10.46 -0.57
C ALA A 161 2.38 10.42 0.93
N VAL A 162 3.64 10.61 1.30
CA VAL A 162 4.08 10.75 2.71
C VAL A 162 3.38 11.93 3.37
N TYR A 163 3.28 13.06 2.66
CA TYR A 163 2.58 14.25 3.14
C TYR A 163 1.09 13.98 3.43
N LEU A 164 0.39 13.33 2.48
CA LEU A 164 -1.03 12.99 2.67
C LEU A 164 -1.24 12.01 3.83
N ALA A 165 -0.37 11.01 3.95
CA ALA A 165 -0.40 10.09 5.09
C ALA A 165 -0.22 10.84 6.42
N HIS A 166 0.71 11.80 6.47
CA HIS A 166 0.94 12.61 7.68
C HIS A 166 -0.29 13.42 8.07
N VAL A 167 -0.94 14.09 7.09
CA VAL A 167 -2.19 14.83 7.32
C VAL A 167 -3.31 13.93 7.85
N TRP A 168 -3.39 12.69 7.36
CA TRP A 168 -4.36 11.73 7.87
C TRP A 168 -4.05 11.31 9.31
N PHE A 169 -2.82 10.88 9.61
CA PHE A 169 -2.45 10.44 10.97
C PHE A 169 -2.55 11.55 12.01
N ILE A 170 -2.17 12.79 11.69
CA ILE A 170 -2.32 13.92 12.63
C ILE A 170 -3.80 14.28 12.88
N SER A 171 -4.66 14.08 11.88
CA SER A 171 -6.11 14.19 12.05
C SER A 171 -6.64 13.11 12.99
N VAL A 172 -6.17 11.87 12.86
CA VAL A 172 -6.52 10.77 13.77
C VAL A 172 -6.04 11.05 15.20
N PHE A 173 -4.81 11.55 15.37
CA PHE A 173 -4.27 11.95 16.67
C PHE A 173 -5.14 12.99 17.38
N SER A 174 -5.74 13.92 16.63
CA SER A 174 -6.65 14.93 17.21
C SER A 174 -7.91 14.33 17.85
N ILE A 175 -8.36 13.16 17.39
CA ILE A 175 -9.62 12.49 17.80
C ILE A 175 -9.32 11.30 18.73
N ASN A 176 -8.11 11.17 19.30
CA ASN A 176 -7.71 9.94 19.97
C ASN A 176 -8.58 9.52 21.18
N ILE A 177 -9.31 10.45 21.79
CA ILE A 177 -10.17 10.17 22.95
C ILE A 177 -11.32 9.26 22.53
N PHE A 178 -11.78 9.39 21.28
CA PHE A 178 -12.75 8.48 20.70
C PHE A 178 -12.12 7.13 20.41
N LEU A 179 -10.88 7.09 19.90
CA LEU A 179 -10.18 5.83 19.72
C LEU A 179 -9.97 5.10 21.05
N GLU A 180 -9.66 5.80 22.13
CA GLU A 180 -9.55 5.21 23.47
C GLU A 180 -10.89 4.65 23.95
N LEU A 181 -11.98 5.38 23.73
CA LEU A 181 -13.35 4.92 24.02
C LEU A 181 -13.79 3.74 23.14
N TYR A 182 -13.33 3.65 21.89
CA TYR A 182 -13.61 2.55 20.96
C TYR A 182 -12.65 1.36 21.13
N ALA A 183 -11.43 1.58 21.65
CA ALA A 183 -10.41 0.56 21.89
C ALA A 183 -10.61 -0.17 23.20
N LYS A 184 -11.25 0.47 24.18
CA LYS A 184 -11.79 -0.24 25.35
C LYS A 184 -12.86 -1.19 24.85
N ASP A 185 -12.67 -2.47 25.12
CA ASP A 185 -13.66 -3.50 24.82
C ASP A 185 -14.96 -3.13 25.51
N LEU A 186 -15.95 -2.72 24.72
CA LEU A 186 -17.19 -2.21 25.28
C LEU A 186 -17.90 -3.34 26.05
N LYS A 187 -17.65 -4.63 25.80
CA LYS A 187 -18.17 -5.70 26.68
C LYS A 187 -17.48 -5.81 28.04
N ASN A 188 -16.19 -5.47 28.12
CA ASN A 188 -15.31 -5.70 29.27
C ASN A 188 -14.84 -4.40 29.95
N TYR A 189 -15.42 -3.25 29.61
CA TYR A 189 -15.20 -2.00 30.33
C TYR A 189 -16.54 -1.55 30.91
N CYS A 190 -16.74 -1.90 32.17
CA CYS A 190 -17.87 -1.45 32.96
C CYS A 190 -17.41 -0.39 33.95
N TRP A 191 -18.34 0.47 34.34
CA TRP A 191 -18.13 1.42 35.42
C TRP A 191 -19.44 1.57 36.18
N ALA A 192 -19.33 1.80 37.48
CA ALA A 192 -20.46 2.19 38.30
C ALA A 192 -20.63 3.71 38.23
N ASP A 193 -21.84 4.17 37.93
CA ASP A 193 -22.14 5.60 38.00
C ASP A 193 -22.32 6.08 39.45
N SER A 194 -22.66 7.36 39.63
CA SER A 194 -22.88 7.94 40.97
C SER A 194 -24.07 7.34 41.73
N HIS A 195 -24.90 6.51 41.09
CA HIS A 195 -26.03 5.81 41.69
C HIS A 195 -25.75 4.31 41.87
N GLY A 196 -24.53 3.85 41.58
CA GLY A 196 -24.15 2.43 41.66
C GLY A 196 -24.66 1.60 40.48
N TYR A 197 -25.13 2.21 39.40
CA TYR A 197 -25.61 1.47 38.23
C TYR A 197 -24.43 0.97 37.40
N LEU A 198 -24.39 -0.33 37.15
CA LEU A 198 -23.33 -0.94 36.35
C LEU A 198 -23.60 -0.73 34.86
N LEU A 199 -22.77 0.09 34.23
CA LEU A 199 -22.83 0.36 32.80
C LEU A 199 -21.61 -0.21 32.10
N CYS A 200 -21.81 -1.20 31.24
CA CYS A 200 -20.80 -1.63 30.27
C CYS A 200 -21.24 -1.22 28.85
N GLY A 201 -20.28 -1.08 27.95
CA GLY A 201 -20.58 -0.90 26.53
C GLY A 201 -21.17 -2.16 25.85
N ARG A 202 -21.40 -2.10 24.52
CA ARG A 202 -22.22 -3.11 23.79
C ARG A 202 -21.56 -3.78 22.58
N GLN A 203 -20.28 -3.55 22.27
CA GLN A 203 -19.63 -4.12 21.05
C GLN A 203 -18.15 -4.49 21.25
N GLU A 204 -17.73 -5.64 20.73
CA GLU A 204 -16.31 -6.02 20.74
C GLU A 204 -15.46 -5.07 19.87
N PRO A 205 -14.28 -4.63 20.34
CA PRO A 205 -13.51 -3.51 19.79
C PRO A 205 -12.55 -3.95 18.67
N TRP A 206 -12.84 -5.05 17.97
CA TRP A 206 -11.93 -5.60 16.93
C TRP A 206 -11.53 -4.54 15.88
N THR A 207 -12.40 -3.56 15.62
CA THR A 207 -12.09 -2.44 14.73
C THR A 207 -10.93 -1.58 15.25
N ALA A 208 -10.91 -1.24 16.54
CA ALA A 208 -9.84 -0.48 17.16
C ALA A 208 -8.52 -1.25 17.21
N GLU A 209 -8.57 -2.57 17.44
CA GLU A 209 -7.37 -3.42 17.34
C GLU A 209 -6.76 -3.40 15.93
N ILE A 210 -7.59 -3.52 14.90
CA ILE A 210 -7.14 -3.40 13.51
C ILE A 210 -6.58 -2.00 13.24
N PHE A 211 -7.25 -0.94 13.68
CA PHE A 211 -6.77 0.44 13.51
C PHE A 211 -5.42 0.67 14.20
N ASN A 212 -5.21 0.10 15.39
CA ASN A 212 -3.94 0.17 16.12
C ASN A 212 -2.82 -0.66 15.46
N ALA A 213 -3.16 -1.73 14.74
CA ALA A 213 -2.20 -2.57 14.02
C ALA A 213 -1.74 -1.97 12.67
N ILE A 214 -2.58 -1.19 11.98
CA ILE A 214 -2.28 -0.58 10.67
C ILE A 214 -0.95 0.21 10.66
N PRO A 215 -0.69 1.15 11.59
CA PRO A 215 0.58 1.87 11.65
C PRO A 215 1.79 0.93 11.72
N TRP A 216 1.67 -0.17 12.45
CA TRP A 216 2.74 -1.14 12.60
C TRP A 216 2.96 -1.99 11.34
N ILE A 217 1.88 -2.35 10.64
CA ILE A 217 1.98 -3.02 9.33
C ILE A 217 2.70 -2.11 8.32
N LEU A 218 2.35 -0.83 8.27
CA LEU A 218 3.01 0.16 7.41
C LEU A 218 4.49 0.34 7.76
N THR A 219 4.83 0.26 9.05
CA THR A 219 6.22 0.22 9.52
C THR A 219 6.95 -1.01 8.97
N GLY A 220 6.32 -2.19 8.99
CA GLY A 220 6.86 -3.41 8.41
C GLY A 220 7.15 -3.27 6.91
N ILE A 221 6.24 -2.62 6.17
CA ILE A 221 6.43 -2.33 4.73
C ILE A 221 7.63 -1.39 4.52
N PHE A 222 7.77 -0.36 5.36
CA PHE A 222 8.93 0.54 5.32
C PHE A 222 10.24 -0.21 5.59
N ILE A 223 10.28 -1.02 6.66
CA ILE A 223 11.46 -1.84 7.02
C ILE A 223 11.81 -2.80 5.88
N PHE A 224 10.81 -3.46 5.30
CA PHE A 224 10.99 -4.30 4.12
C PHE A 224 11.67 -3.53 2.99
N ALA A 225 11.16 -2.34 2.64
CA ALA A 225 11.73 -1.54 1.56
C ALA A 225 13.18 -1.14 1.87
N VAL A 226 13.48 -0.71 3.10
CA VAL A 226 14.84 -0.36 3.52
C VAL A 226 15.79 -1.55 3.42
N ILE A 227 15.41 -2.71 3.98
CA ILE A 227 16.22 -3.94 3.92
C ILE A 227 16.40 -4.37 2.47
N TYR A 228 15.32 -4.42 1.69
CA TYR A 228 15.35 -4.81 0.29
C TYR A 228 16.31 -3.92 -0.51
N PHE A 229 16.20 -2.60 -0.39
CA PHE A 229 17.08 -1.67 -1.12
C PHE A 229 18.51 -1.68 -0.59
N ALA A 230 18.73 -1.86 0.71
CA ALA A 230 20.07 -1.98 1.28
C ALA A 230 20.77 -3.27 0.80
N VAL A 231 20.13 -4.42 0.97
CA VAL A 231 20.64 -5.73 0.51
C VAL A 231 20.84 -5.71 -0.99
N ARG A 232 19.92 -5.12 -1.74
CA ARG A 232 20.06 -4.96 -3.19
C ARG A 232 21.22 -4.03 -3.54
N ARG A 233 21.38 -2.87 -2.90
CA ARG A 233 22.47 -1.92 -3.20
C ARG A 233 23.85 -2.50 -2.90
N PHE A 234 24.02 -3.14 -1.75
CA PHE A 234 25.30 -3.74 -1.36
C PHE A 234 25.55 -5.07 -2.07
N GLY A 235 24.52 -5.90 -2.23
CA GLY A 235 24.59 -7.19 -2.92
C GLY A 235 24.84 -7.06 -4.42
N LEU A 236 24.21 -6.09 -5.10
CA LEU A 236 24.44 -5.84 -6.53
C LEU A 236 25.86 -5.37 -6.82
N ASN A 237 26.37 -4.44 -6.01
CA ASN A 237 27.72 -3.92 -6.19
C ASN A 237 28.79 -5.00 -5.95
N ALA A 238 28.51 -5.99 -5.09
CA ALA A 238 29.42 -7.09 -4.80
C ALA A 238 29.31 -8.26 -5.81
N LEU A 239 28.13 -8.53 -6.38
CA LEU A 239 27.86 -9.69 -7.24
C LEU A 239 27.93 -9.39 -8.75
N GLY A 240 27.88 -8.12 -9.16
CA GLY A 240 27.95 -7.72 -10.58
C GLY A 240 26.80 -8.26 -11.44
N ALA A 241 27.03 -8.45 -12.75
CA ALA A 241 26.04 -8.84 -13.76
C ALA A 241 25.46 -10.28 -13.63
N ARG A 242 25.60 -10.94 -12.48
CA ARG A 242 25.17 -12.34 -12.24
C ARG A 242 23.79 -12.48 -11.60
N LEU A 243 22.97 -11.42 -11.54
CA LEU A 243 21.61 -11.56 -11.04
C LEU A 243 20.74 -12.31 -12.04
N THR A 244 20.37 -13.54 -11.69
CA THR A 244 19.24 -14.23 -12.31
C THR A 244 17.92 -13.77 -11.66
N PRO A 245 16.78 -13.86 -12.37
CA PRO A 245 15.45 -13.55 -11.81
C PRO A 245 15.16 -14.29 -10.49
N VAL A 246 15.70 -15.51 -10.35
CA VAL A 246 15.58 -16.35 -9.16
C VAL A 246 16.23 -15.72 -7.93
N ILE A 247 17.45 -15.18 -8.06
CA ILE A 247 18.16 -14.52 -6.95
C ILE A 247 17.43 -13.23 -6.54
N GLY A 248 16.89 -12.48 -7.51
CA GLY A 248 16.06 -11.30 -7.23
C GLY A 248 14.82 -11.64 -6.41
N ARG A 249 14.15 -12.76 -6.72
CA ARG A 249 12.99 -13.26 -5.96
C ARG A 249 13.39 -13.70 -4.54
N GLN A 250 14.53 -14.37 -4.38
CA GLN A 250 15.04 -14.78 -3.07
C GLN A 250 15.37 -13.59 -2.16
N ILE A 251 15.97 -12.52 -2.70
CA ILE A 251 16.27 -11.29 -1.94
C ILE A 251 14.97 -10.61 -1.49
N ALA A 252 13.96 -10.54 -2.35
CA ALA A 252 12.66 -9.97 -2.00
C ALA A 252 11.97 -10.77 -0.87
N VAL A 253 11.88 -12.10 -1.02
CA VAL A 253 11.29 -12.97 0.01
C VAL A 253 12.08 -12.92 1.31
N GLY A 254 13.41 -12.99 1.25
CA GLY A 254 14.27 -12.92 2.44
C GLY A 254 14.14 -11.59 3.18
N SER A 255 14.03 -10.46 2.46
CA SER A 255 13.81 -9.15 3.07
C SER A 255 12.44 -9.04 3.72
N ALA A 256 11.40 -9.65 3.12
CA ALA A 256 10.05 -9.67 3.69
C ALA A 256 9.99 -10.50 4.98
N VAL A 257 10.62 -11.69 5.00
CA VAL A 257 10.72 -12.52 6.20
C VAL A 257 11.48 -11.79 7.31
N ALA A 258 12.59 -11.13 6.99
CA ALA A 258 13.36 -10.36 7.97
C ALA A 258 12.54 -9.21 8.57
N ALA A 259 11.83 -8.44 7.74
CA ALA A 259 10.96 -7.36 8.20
C ALA A 259 9.83 -7.89 9.11
N PHE A 260 9.20 -9.00 8.73
CA PHE A 260 8.17 -9.65 9.54
C PHE A 260 8.71 -10.08 10.93
N LEU A 261 9.87 -10.74 10.98
CA LEU A 261 10.49 -11.16 12.25
C LEU A 261 10.82 -9.97 13.15
N ILE A 262 11.35 -8.87 12.58
CA ILE A 262 11.61 -7.64 13.34
C ILE A 262 10.31 -7.09 13.93
N CYS A 263 9.25 -6.98 13.12
CA CYS A 263 7.95 -6.47 13.57
C CYS A 263 7.31 -7.33 14.67
N VAL A 264 7.46 -8.66 14.61
CA VAL A 264 6.95 -9.58 15.63
C VAL A 264 7.71 -9.41 16.95
N VAL A 265 9.05 -9.37 16.90
CA VAL A 265 9.88 -9.24 18.11
C VAL A 265 9.70 -7.88 18.79
N THR A 266 9.40 -6.83 18.02
CA THR A 266 9.24 -5.46 18.54
C THR A 266 7.78 -5.06 18.79
N TRP A 267 6.82 -5.95 18.54
CA TRP A 267 5.39 -5.70 18.82
C TRP A 267 5.11 -5.31 20.28
N PRO A 268 5.64 -6.00 21.32
CA PRO A 268 5.36 -5.64 22.70
C PRO A 268 5.80 -4.20 23.02
N ILE A 269 6.95 -3.76 22.49
CA ILE A 269 7.46 -2.39 22.70
C ILE A 269 6.50 -1.34 22.13
N TYR A 270 5.95 -1.59 20.94
CA TYR A 270 4.94 -0.73 20.35
C TYR A 270 3.64 -0.78 21.16
N GLU A 271 3.20 -1.97 21.57
CA GLU A 271 1.94 -2.19 22.26
C GLU A 271 1.90 -1.56 23.67
N ASP A 272 3.02 -1.64 24.39
CA ASP A 272 3.19 -1.10 25.74
C ASP A 272 3.52 0.41 25.75
N GLY A 273 3.63 1.03 24.57
CA GLY A 273 3.76 2.48 24.42
C GLY A 273 5.16 3.03 24.70
N PHE A 274 6.20 2.29 24.31
CA PHE A 274 7.61 2.72 24.38
C PHE A 274 8.10 3.07 25.79
N TRP A 275 7.74 2.26 26.79
CA TRP A 275 8.03 2.46 28.22
C TRP A 275 9.47 2.92 28.55
N ASP A 276 10.49 2.27 27.98
CA ASP A 276 11.90 2.53 28.26
C ASP A 276 12.57 3.58 27.35
N TYR A 277 11.81 4.22 26.46
CA TYR A 277 12.35 5.14 25.45
C TYR A 277 11.91 6.56 25.77
N GLY A 278 12.85 7.49 25.97
CA GLY A 278 12.52 8.91 26.20
C GLY A 278 12.12 9.65 24.91
N GLY A 279 11.28 10.68 25.04
CA GLY A 279 10.86 11.59 23.96
C GLY A 279 9.59 11.22 23.18
N LEU A 280 9.03 12.18 22.43
CA LEU A 280 7.84 12.02 21.55
C LEU A 280 6.58 11.48 22.27
N GLY A 281 6.34 11.92 23.52
CA GLY A 281 5.19 11.47 24.32
C GLY A 281 5.41 10.15 25.06
N ALA A 282 6.61 9.57 24.93
CA ALA A 282 7.06 8.46 25.76
C ALA A 282 7.54 8.96 27.15
N MET A 283 7.79 8.03 28.05
CA MET A 283 7.89 8.31 29.48
C MET A 283 9.27 8.90 29.84
N ASP A 284 9.32 10.19 30.19
CA ASP A 284 10.60 10.87 30.49
C ASP A 284 11.01 10.78 31.98
N ASP A 285 10.06 10.55 32.91
CA ASP A 285 10.34 10.43 34.35
C ASP A 285 9.53 9.32 35.01
N VAL A 286 10.20 8.19 35.27
CA VAL A 286 9.62 7.01 35.93
C VAL A 286 9.21 7.34 37.38
N SER A 287 9.86 8.33 38.02
CA SER A 287 9.57 8.68 39.42
C SER A 287 8.22 9.39 39.59
N GLU A 288 7.71 10.07 38.56
CA GLU A 288 6.36 10.65 38.57
C GLU A 288 5.28 9.57 38.48
N LEU A 289 5.57 8.40 37.90
CA LEU A 289 4.63 7.27 37.86
C LEU A 289 4.54 6.53 39.19
N ASP A 290 5.58 6.58 40.03
CA ASP A 290 5.51 6.05 41.40
C ASP A 290 4.45 6.80 42.24
N LYS A 291 3.94 7.94 41.77
CA LYS A 291 2.79 8.65 42.36
C LYS A 291 1.43 8.09 41.92
N LEU A 292 1.36 7.28 40.87
CA LEU A 292 0.14 6.57 40.48
C LEU A 292 -0.09 5.39 41.41
N ARG A 293 -0.78 5.67 42.51
CA ARG A 293 -1.08 4.74 43.60
C ARG A 293 -2.49 4.15 43.53
N THR A 294 -3.11 4.18 42.34
CA THR A 294 -4.41 3.54 42.11
C THR A 294 -4.28 2.03 42.19
N GLN A 295 -5.38 1.36 42.56
CA GLN A 295 -5.47 -0.09 42.69
C GLN A 295 -6.90 -0.55 42.38
N PRO A 296 -7.10 -1.85 42.05
CA PRO A 296 -8.43 -2.43 41.98
C PRO A 296 -9.05 -2.50 43.38
N LEU A 297 -10.37 -2.31 43.45
CA LEU A 297 -11.14 -2.23 44.69
C LEU A 297 -12.45 -3.01 44.55
N ASP A 298 -12.89 -3.61 45.65
CA ASP A 298 -14.24 -4.14 45.76
C ASP A 298 -15.25 -3.00 45.57
N THR A 299 -16.19 -3.20 44.65
CA THR A 299 -17.08 -2.12 44.19
C THR A 299 -18.53 -2.46 44.50
N LEU A 300 -19.23 -1.56 45.18
CA LEU A 300 -20.68 -1.68 45.41
C LEU A 300 -21.45 -1.33 44.13
N ILE A 301 -22.33 -2.23 43.72
CA ILE A 301 -23.26 -2.02 42.60
C ILE A 301 -24.69 -2.28 43.03
N HIS A 302 -25.62 -1.58 42.39
CA HIS A 302 -27.05 -1.72 42.67
C HIS A 302 -27.61 -2.98 41.97
N VAL A 303 -28.36 -3.78 42.71
CA VAL A 303 -28.97 -5.02 42.23
C VAL A 303 -30.09 -4.67 41.25
N GLU A 304 -30.23 -5.46 40.16
CA GLU A 304 -31.25 -5.30 39.10
C GLU A 304 -31.18 -4.01 38.27
N GLU A 305 -30.15 -3.18 38.44
CA GLU A 305 -30.00 -1.90 37.73
C GLU A 305 -28.75 -1.87 36.82
N GLY A 306 -28.81 -1.12 35.72
CA GLY A 306 -27.75 -1.06 34.71
C GLY A 306 -28.03 -1.90 33.45
N ASN A 307 -27.22 -1.73 32.39
CA ASN A 307 -27.53 -2.31 31.07
C ASN A 307 -26.96 -3.71 30.82
N VAL A 308 -26.25 -4.26 31.80
CA VAL A 308 -25.53 -5.54 31.74
C VAL A 308 -25.72 -6.40 32.98
N TRP A 309 -26.60 -5.99 33.90
CA TRP A 309 -26.82 -6.68 35.17
C TRP A 309 -27.05 -8.19 34.99
N ALA A 310 -27.81 -8.60 33.97
CA ALA A 310 -28.08 -10.01 33.68
C ALA A 310 -26.85 -10.85 33.33
N GLU A 311 -25.73 -10.23 32.95
CA GLU A 311 -24.47 -10.91 32.63
C GLU A 311 -23.55 -11.01 33.86
N TRP A 312 -23.67 -10.06 34.79
CA TRP A 312 -22.80 -9.92 35.97
C TRP A 312 -23.48 -10.31 37.28
N SER A 313 -24.76 -10.67 37.26
CA SER A 313 -25.54 -10.98 38.46
C SER A 313 -24.99 -12.19 39.22
N ASP A 314 -24.39 -13.15 38.53
CA ASP A 314 -23.85 -14.37 39.12
C ASP A 314 -22.50 -14.13 39.83
N GLU A 315 -21.78 -13.07 39.44
CA GLU A 315 -20.47 -12.68 40.00
C GLU A 315 -20.62 -11.65 41.15
N CYS A 316 -21.84 -11.17 41.41
CA CYS A 316 -22.08 -10.17 42.44
C CYS A 316 -22.39 -10.82 43.80
N LEU A 317 -21.54 -10.56 44.79
CA LEU A 317 -21.65 -11.17 46.11
C LEU A 317 -22.65 -10.41 46.99
N PRO A 318 -23.65 -11.09 47.59
CA PRO A 318 -24.61 -10.45 48.48
C PRO A 318 -23.94 -10.05 49.80
N TYR A 319 -24.62 -9.19 50.58
CA TYR A 319 -24.13 -8.76 51.89
C TYR A 319 -23.81 -9.92 52.85
N GLU A 320 -24.60 -10.99 52.83
CA GLU A 320 -24.40 -12.15 53.73
C GLU A 320 -23.03 -12.83 53.53
N ASP A 321 -22.53 -12.81 52.29
CA ASP A 321 -21.27 -13.46 51.89
C ASP A 321 -20.08 -12.48 51.85
N SER A 322 -20.34 -11.17 51.96
CA SER A 322 -19.32 -10.11 51.83
C SER A 322 -19.33 -9.08 52.98
N GLN A 323 -20.01 -9.37 54.09
CA GLN A 323 -20.20 -8.45 55.23
C GLN A 323 -18.89 -7.90 55.83
N ASP A 324 -17.80 -8.64 55.66
CA ASP A 324 -16.49 -8.31 56.24
C ASP A 324 -15.74 -7.25 55.39
N VAL A 325 -16.17 -6.98 54.14
CA VAL A 325 -15.49 -6.02 53.25
C VAL A 325 -15.75 -4.57 53.67
N VAL A 326 -14.69 -3.76 53.69
CA VAL A 326 -14.72 -2.34 54.12
C VAL A 326 -15.66 -1.48 53.28
N VAL A 327 -15.92 -1.83 52.02
CA VAL A 327 -16.75 -1.05 51.09
C VAL A 327 -18.18 -0.87 51.60
N TRP A 328 -18.73 -1.83 52.36
CA TRP A 328 -20.07 -1.72 52.94
C TRP A 328 -20.22 -0.56 53.93
N GLN A 329 -19.11 -0.12 54.54
CA GLN A 329 -19.09 1.01 55.47
C GLN A 329 -19.29 2.37 54.76
N THR A 330 -19.25 2.39 53.42
CA THR A 330 -19.47 3.61 52.62
C THR A 330 -20.95 3.94 52.41
N LEU A 331 -21.86 2.98 52.62
CA LEU A 331 -23.30 3.20 52.53
C LEU A 331 -23.78 4.17 53.63
N THR A 332 -24.64 5.10 53.25
CA THR A 332 -25.13 6.12 54.17
C THR A 332 -26.34 5.63 54.97
N ASN A 333 -26.56 6.22 56.16
CA ASN A 333 -27.67 5.84 57.04
C ASN A 333 -29.03 6.05 56.34
N GLY A 334 -29.62 4.99 55.78
CA GLY A 334 -30.93 4.99 55.13
C GLY A 334 -31.08 4.08 53.90
N GLU A 335 -29.97 3.55 53.38
CA GLU A 335 -29.94 2.63 52.23
C GLU A 335 -30.06 1.17 52.71
N ASP A 336 -30.81 0.34 51.98
CA ASP A 336 -30.99 -1.08 52.31
C ASP A 336 -29.84 -1.90 51.72
N PHE A 337 -29.19 -2.73 52.53
CA PHE A 337 -28.11 -3.61 52.08
C PHE A 337 -28.60 -4.61 51.02
N ALA A 338 -29.90 -4.90 50.97
CA ALA A 338 -30.48 -5.79 49.96
C ALA A 338 -30.52 -5.18 48.55
N ASP A 339 -30.42 -3.86 48.42
CA ASP A 339 -30.45 -3.16 47.14
C ASP A 339 -29.07 -3.12 46.47
N TYR A 340 -28.02 -3.56 47.18
CA TYR A 340 -26.64 -3.54 46.71
C TYR A 340 -25.99 -4.92 46.81
N CYS A 341 -24.94 -5.12 46.03
CA CYS A 341 -24.04 -6.26 46.11
C CYS A 341 -22.60 -5.83 45.76
N VAL A 342 -21.61 -6.65 46.09
CA VAL A 342 -20.19 -6.35 45.86
C VAL A 342 -19.71 -7.09 44.62
N LEU A 343 -19.15 -6.35 43.67
CA LEU A 343 -18.29 -6.94 42.64
C LEU A 343 -16.84 -7.01 43.15
N PRO A 344 -16.26 -8.22 43.22
CA PRO A 344 -14.92 -8.40 43.76
C PRO A 344 -13.81 -7.66 43.00
N ALA A 345 -12.75 -7.27 43.72
CA ALA A 345 -11.59 -6.55 43.20
C ALA A 345 -10.93 -7.25 42.00
N ILE A 346 -10.92 -8.59 41.96
CA ILE A 346 -10.27 -9.38 40.90
C ILE A 346 -10.78 -9.05 39.49
N HIS A 347 -12.06 -8.70 39.34
CA HIS A 347 -12.65 -8.39 38.04
C HIS A 347 -12.16 -7.07 37.45
N TRP A 348 -11.52 -6.22 38.28
CA TRP A 348 -11.03 -4.91 37.86
C TRP A 348 -9.54 -4.90 37.53
N VAL A 349 -8.80 -5.97 37.84
CA VAL A 349 -7.33 -6.04 37.71
C VAL A 349 -6.85 -5.74 36.29
N ASP A 350 -7.59 -6.18 35.26
CA ASP A 350 -7.23 -5.98 33.85
C ASP A 350 -7.77 -4.65 33.24
N TRP A 351 -8.55 -3.88 33.99
CA TRP A 351 -9.38 -2.78 33.43
C TRP A 351 -8.74 -1.40 33.57
N GLY A 352 -7.70 -1.29 34.40
CA GLY A 352 -6.95 -0.06 34.64
C GLY A 352 -5.45 -0.26 34.49
N ILE A 353 -4.73 0.86 34.34
CA ILE A 353 -3.28 0.86 34.51
C ILE A 353 -3.03 1.19 35.98
N TYR A 354 -2.65 0.18 36.75
CA TYR A 354 -2.38 0.29 38.17
C TYR A 354 -0.88 0.25 38.39
N GLN A 355 -0.32 1.24 39.10
CA GLN A 355 1.07 1.23 39.58
C GLN A 355 2.08 0.65 38.55
N PRO A 356 2.20 1.22 37.34
CA PRO A 356 2.86 0.55 36.21
C PRO A 356 4.38 0.33 36.40
N THR A 357 4.96 0.92 37.44
CA THR A 357 6.35 0.75 37.86
C THR A 357 6.57 -0.43 38.82
N LYS A 358 5.49 -1.13 39.22
CA LYS A 358 5.52 -2.21 40.22
C LYS A 358 5.04 -3.52 39.59
N GLN A 359 5.81 -4.58 39.79
CA GLN A 359 5.47 -5.92 39.31
C GLN A 359 4.28 -6.51 40.08
N VAL A 360 4.12 -6.13 41.34
CA VAL A 360 2.99 -6.51 42.21
C VAL A 360 2.25 -5.23 42.59
N ILE A 361 0.93 -5.30 42.66
CA ILE A 361 0.11 -4.15 43.07
C ILE A 361 0.22 -3.99 44.60
N PHE A 362 0.55 -2.79 45.08
CA PHE A 362 0.54 -2.46 46.50
C PHE A 362 -0.82 -1.91 46.93
N ASP A 363 -1.24 -2.24 48.15
CA ASP A 363 -2.44 -1.71 48.77
C ASP A 363 -2.16 -0.33 49.40
N TYR A 364 -2.29 0.75 48.63
CA TYR A 364 -2.17 2.11 49.12
C TYR A 364 -3.44 2.62 49.82
N SER A 365 -4.61 2.08 49.48
CA SER A 365 -5.88 2.48 50.11
C SER A 365 -6.16 1.80 51.46
N GLY A 366 -5.40 0.77 51.81
CA GLY A 366 -5.55 0.04 53.06
C GLY A 366 -6.73 -0.93 53.08
N VAL A 367 -7.20 -1.42 51.93
CA VAL A 367 -8.36 -2.35 51.87
C VAL A 367 -8.07 -3.70 52.53
N ASN A 368 -6.80 -4.12 52.58
CA ASN A 368 -6.42 -5.34 53.28
C ASN A 368 -6.21 -5.12 54.79
N GLU A 369 -6.36 -3.89 55.31
CA GLU A 369 -6.06 -3.53 56.70
C GLU A 369 -4.65 -3.99 57.15
N HIS A 370 -3.65 -3.86 56.26
CA HIS A 370 -2.29 -4.33 56.50
C HIS A 370 -1.52 -3.45 57.53
N SER A 371 -1.94 -2.20 57.72
CA SER A 371 -1.34 -1.26 58.67
C SER A 371 -2.16 -1.16 59.96
N VAL A 372 -1.58 -1.59 61.10
CA VAL A 372 -2.23 -1.55 62.42
C VAL A 372 -1.31 -0.86 63.43
N PRO A 373 -1.42 0.48 63.58
CA PRO A 373 -0.53 1.28 64.44
C PRO A 373 -0.48 0.83 65.90
N GLU A 374 -1.58 0.32 66.45
CA GLU A 374 -1.69 -0.12 67.85
C GLU A 374 -0.78 -1.30 68.18
N THR A 375 -0.47 -2.11 67.17
CA THR A 375 0.41 -3.28 67.29
C THR A 375 1.82 -3.03 66.76
N GLY A 376 2.06 -1.83 66.20
CA GLY A 376 3.29 -1.51 65.46
C GLY A 376 3.46 -2.35 64.20
N ARG A 377 2.36 -2.90 63.64
CA ARG A 377 2.38 -3.69 62.40
C ARG A 377 2.32 -2.74 61.22
N ASN A 378 3.39 -2.70 60.43
CA ASN A 378 3.53 -1.89 59.21
C ASN A 378 3.26 -0.38 59.39
N ALA A 379 2.99 0.12 60.59
CA ALA A 379 2.70 1.53 60.82
C ALA A 379 2.96 1.96 62.26
N VAL A 380 3.19 3.25 62.43
CA VAL A 380 3.15 3.97 63.71
C VAL A 380 2.29 5.20 63.52
N PHE A 381 1.47 5.50 64.51
CA PHE A 381 0.78 6.78 64.62
C PHE A 381 0.93 7.29 66.06
N GLY A 382 1.23 8.57 66.20
CA GLY A 382 1.26 9.24 67.49
C GLY A 382 0.65 10.62 67.36
N ASP A 383 -0.34 10.92 68.19
CA ASP A 383 -0.91 12.25 68.32
C ASP A 383 -0.74 12.78 69.75
N MET A 384 -0.53 14.09 69.87
CA MET A 384 -0.46 14.73 71.17
C MET A 384 -0.97 16.16 71.12
N THR A 385 -1.64 16.55 72.21
CA THR A 385 -2.00 17.95 72.48
C THR A 385 -1.40 18.40 73.80
N LEU A 386 -0.52 19.41 73.75
CA LEU A 386 0.14 19.99 74.93
C LEU A 386 -0.32 21.44 75.14
N ALA A 387 -0.41 21.88 76.40
CA ALA A 387 -0.59 23.29 76.72
C ALA A 387 0.75 24.03 76.58
N GLY A 388 0.72 25.28 76.10
CA GLY A 388 1.91 26.12 76.00
C GLY A 388 2.54 26.43 77.36
N ASP A 389 3.85 26.61 77.36
CA ASP A 389 4.63 27.09 78.52
C ASP A 389 5.87 27.86 78.02
N GLU A 390 6.67 28.45 78.92
CA GLU A 390 7.91 29.17 78.56
C GLU A 390 8.84 28.31 77.68
N GLU A 391 8.97 27.02 78.00
CA GLU A 391 9.70 26.00 77.24
C GLU A 391 8.98 24.65 77.34
N VAL A 392 8.57 24.09 76.19
CA VAL A 392 7.92 22.78 76.10
C VAL A 392 8.72 21.89 75.15
N THR A 393 9.22 20.76 75.65
CA THR A 393 9.87 19.73 74.84
C THR A 393 9.13 18.41 74.99
N PHE A 394 8.81 17.80 73.86
CA PHE A 394 8.20 16.49 73.77
C PHE A 394 9.08 15.57 72.92
N THR A 395 9.32 14.36 73.40
CA THR A 395 10.00 13.31 72.64
C THR A 395 9.23 12.01 72.80
N ASP A 396 8.95 11.38 71.67
CA ASP A 396 8.32 10.07 71.61
C ASP A 396 9.11 9.16 70.68
N SER A 397 9.13 7.88 70.99
CA SER A 397 9.87 6.88 70.22
C SER A 397 9.08 5.58 70.22
N GLN A 398 8.70 5.16 69.02
CA GLN A 398 7.92 3.95 68.80
C GLN A 398 8.66 3.04 67.81
N VAL A 399 8.48 1.74 67.99
CA VAL A 399 9.07 0.70 67.13
C VAL A 399 7.95 0.07 66.33
N PHE A 400 8.17 -0.14 65.04
CA PHE A 400 7.27 -0.90 64.18
C PHE A 400 8.04 -1.96 63.40
N ASN A 401 7.31 -2.99 62.97
CA ASN A 401 7.85 -4.11 62.20
C ASN A 401 7.24 -4.07 60.81
N VAL A 402 8.10 -4.22 59.80
CA VAL A 402 7.68 -4.37 58.40
C VAL A 402 7.56 -5.86 58.09
N GLU A 403 6.36 -6.29 57.71
CA GLU A 403 6.12 -7.68 57.32
C GLU A 403 6.79 -8.02 55.98
N ASP A 404 7.21 -9.28 55.82
CA ASP A 404 7.86 -9.78 54.60
C ASP A 404 6.96 -10.76 53.85
N PHE A 405 6.32 -10.28 52.79
CA PHE A 405 5.50 -11.09 51.88
C PHE A 405 6.31 -11.66 50.69
N GLY A 406 7.65 -11.61 50.75
CA GLY A 406 8.53 -12.06 49.66
C GLY A 406 8.97 -10.94 48.71
N VAL A 407 8.69 -9.68 49.03
CA VAL A 407 9.16 -8.49 48.30
C VAL A 407 10.24 -7.80 49.13
N ALA A 408 11.43 -7.60 48.55
CA ALA A 408 12.61 -7.13 49.31
C ALA A 408 12.44 -5.73 49.94
N SER A 409 11.75 -4.81 49.26
CA SER A 409 11.55 -3.45 49.71
C SER A 409 10.12 -2.97 49.45
N VAL A 410 9.51 -2.31 50.42
CA VAL A 410 8.11 -1.86 50.38
C VAL A 410 7.99 -0.33 50.51
N PRO A 411 7.01 0.30 49.85
CA PRO A 411 6.82 1.75 49.91
C PRO A 411 6.28 2.17 51.27
N ALA A 412 6.76 3.29 51.78
CA ALA A 412 6.37 3.87 53.06
C ALA A 412 6.20 5.38 52.96
N ASP A 413 5.14 5.90 53.57
CA ASP A 413 4.91 7.33 53.73
C ASP A 413 5.16 7.73 55.18
N ILE A 414 6.07 8.67 55.38
CA ILE A 414 6.45 9.22 56.69
C ILE A 414 6.06 10.69 56.74
N GLY A 415 5.50 11.14 57.85
CA GLY A 415 5.18 12.55 57.98
C GLY A 415 4.92 12.97 59.41
N CYS A 416 4.97 14.29 59.61
CA CYS A 416 4.43 14.91 60.80
C CYS A 416 3.70 16.20 60.48
N ASN A 417 2.83 16.59 61.39
CA ASN A 417 2.08 17.82 61.34
C ASN A 417 2.19 18.50 62.71
N PHE A 418 2.25 19.82 62.68
CA PHE A 418 2.34 20.65 63.87
C PHE A 418 1.53 21.92 63.66
N ARG A 419 0.60 22.18 64.57
CA ARG A 419 -0.22 23.39 64.56
C ARG A 419 -0.45 23.93 65.96
N THR A 420 -0.66 25.23 66.04
CA THR A 420 -1.04 25.93 67.27
C THR A 420 -2.46 26.47 67.15
N THR A 421 -3.18 26.59 68.27
CA THR A 421 -4.53 27.19 68.27
C THR A 421 -4.53 28.68 67.92
N VAL A 422 -3.37 29.35 68.02
CA VAL A 422 -3.17 30.75 67.63
C VAL A 422 -2.03 30.85 66.62
N ARG A 423 -2.30 31.47 65.47
CA ARG A 423 -1.33 31.63 64.38
C ARG A 423 -0.14 32.50 64.82
N GLY A 424 1.09 32.00 64.63
CA GLY A 424 2.33 32.74 64.90
C GLY A 424 2.74 32.83 66.37
N ALA A 425 2.24 31.93 67.22
CA ALA A 425 2.51 31.95 68.66
C ALA A 425 3.79 31.17 69.02
N GLY A 426 4.90 31.87 69.29
CA GLY A 426 6.16 31.27 69.75
C GLY A 426 7.12 30.90 68.61
N VAL A 427 8.20 30.19 68.96
CA VAL A 427 9.18 29.63 68.02
C VAL A 427 9.22 28.12 68.23
N HIS A 428 9.08 27.36 67.15
CA HIS A 428 8.96 25.90 67.22
C HIS A 428 9.99 25.22 66.32
N SER A 429 10.42 24.04 66.75
CA SER A 429 11.30 23.14 66.00
C SER A 429 10.76 21.72 66.16
N GLN A 430 10.51 21.04 65.04
CA GLN A 430 10.10 19.63 64.99
C GLN A 430 11.18 18.81 64.29
N THR A 431 11.50 17.66 64.85
CA THR A 431 12.45 16.71 64.27
C THR A 431 11.83 15.32 64.30
N LEU A 432 11.59 14.74 63.13
CA LEU A 432 11.19 13.34 62.97
C LEU A 432 12.39 12.57 62.40
N THR A 433 12.75 11.45 63.03
CA THR A 433 13.92 10.65 62.65
C THR A 433 13.52 9.18 62.56
N LEU A 434 13.89 8.53 61.46
CA LEU A 434 13.71 7.12 61.22
C LEU A 434 15.07 6.40 61.32
N ALA A 435 15.14 5.36 62.14
CA ALA A 435 16.35 4.55 62.31
C ALA A 435 16.07 3.05 62.13
N ASP A 436 17.08 2.33 61.63
CA ASP A 436 17.05 0.87 61.49
C ASP A 436 17.26 0.13 62.83
N SER A 437 17.19 -1.20 62.80
CA SER A 437 17.44 -2.08 63.95
C SER A 437 18.86 -1.96 64.54
N SER A 438 19.81 -1.41 63.77
CA SER A 438 21.20 -1.12 64.17
C SER A 438 21.40 0.32 64.67
N SER A 439 20.32 1.11 64.81
CA SER A 439 20.34 2.53 65.19
C SER A 439 21.04 3.46 64.18
N ASN A 440 21.17 3.05 62.91
CA ASN A 440 21.58 3.95 61.85
C ASN A 440 20.39 4.81 61.41
N ILE A 441 20.60 6.12 61.31
CA ILE A 441 19.57 7.05 60.85
C ILE A 441 19.44 6.93 59.33
N LEU A 442 18.27 6.49 58.86
CA LEU A 442 17.95 6.38 57.44
C LEU A 442 17.38 7.68 56.88
N TRP A 443 16.61 8.41 57.70
CA TRP A 443 15.96 9.65 57.30
C TRP A 443 15.71 10.57 58.50
N SER A 444 15.79 11.88 58.30
CA SER A 444 15.44 12.89 59.30
C SER A 444 14.94 14.18 58.64
N THR A 445 14.01 14.88 59.26
CA THR A 445 13.50 16.18 58.77
C THR A 445 14.57 17.27 58.76
N GLU A 446 14.69 18.00 57.66
CA GLU A 446 15.60 19.15 57.53
C GLU A 446 15.02 20.43 58.16
N ASP A 447 15.87 21.33 58.64
CA ASP A 447 15.53 22.68 59.13
C ASP A 447 14.52 22.77 60.31
N GLY A 448 14.30 21.68 61.06
CA GLY A 448 13.45 21.70 62.24
C GLY A 448 11.96 21.96 61.93
N LYS A 449 11.51 21.63 60.71
CA LYS A 449 10.11 21.76 60.30
C LYS A 449 9.54 20.39 59.99
N CYS A 450 8.28 20.19 60.35
CA CYS A 450 7.54 19.02 59.92
C CYS A 450 7.36 19.01 58.38
N SER A 451 7.74 17.89 57.78
CA SER A 451 7.54 17.57 56.36
C SER A 451 7.06 16.13 56.24
N SER A 452 6.35 15.84 55.15
CA SER A 452 6.04 14.49 54.71
C SER A 452 7.00 14.08 53.60
N ASP A 453 7.37 12.81 53.57
CA ASP A 453 8.20 12.21 52.53
C ASP A 453 7.73 10.78 52.23
N SER A 454 8.09 10.28 51.05
CA SER A 454 7.78 8.91 50.62
C SER A 454 9.09 8.19 50.33
N MET A 455 9.27 6.99 50.88
CA MET A 455 10.51 6.23 50.78
C MET A 455 10.26 4.72 50.67
N TYR A 456 11.32 3.93 50.57
CA TYR A 456 11.25 2.47 50.60
C TYR A 456 11.99 1.94 51.82
N LEU A 457 11.41 0.93 52.46
CA LEU A 457 11.99 0.23 53.60
C LEU A 457 12.19 -1.25 53.25
N ASP A 458 13.26 -1.85 53.77
CA ASP A 458 13.49 -3.29 53.64
C ASP A 458 12.46 -4.07 54.45
N SER A 459 11.92 -5.12 53.84
CA SER A 459 10.91 -6.00 54.45
C SER A 459 11.52 -6.96 55.48
N GLY A 460 10.73 -7.35 56.48
CA GLY A 460 11.15 -8.29 57.54
C GLY A 460 12.01 -7.64 58.63
N GLU A 461 12.27 -6.34 58.54
CA GLU A 461 13.07 -5.58 59.51
C GLU A 461 12.20 -4.75 60.46
N SER A 462 12.78 -4.42 61.62
CA SER A 462 12.17 -3.52 62.60
C SER A 462 12.82 -2.15 62.53
N TYR A 463 12.00 -1.11 62.58
CA TYR A 463 12.44 0.29 62.52
C TYR A 463 11.95 1.07 63.73
N THR A 464 12.71 2.09 64.11
CA THR A 464 12.37 3.00 65.20
C THR A 464 12.08 4.38 64.65
N LEU A 465 10.87 4.88 64.91
CA LEU A 465 10.46 6.24 64.60
C LEU A 465 10.55 7.09 65.85
N GLN A 466 11.35 8.15 65.81
CA GLN A 466 11.52 9.09 66.92
C GLN A 466 11.07 10.49 66.50
N PHE A 467 10.11 11.04 67.24
CA PHE A 467 9.62 12.40 67.06
C PHE A 467 10.03 13.28 68.23
N THR A 468 10.60 14.45 67.95
CA THR A 468 10.96 15.45 68.96
C THR A 468 10.40 16.81 68.56
N SER A 469 9.69 17.48 69.46
CA SER A 469 9.14 18.82 69.25
C SER A 469 9.57 19.72 70.39
N THR A 470 10.20 20.85 70.05
CA THR A 470 10.63 21.90 70.98
C THR A 470 9.91 23.19 70.65
N SER A 471 9.23 23.78 71.63
CA SER A 471 8.48 25.03 71.48
C SER A 471 8.85 26.03 72.59
N ASN A 472 9.20 27.25 72.20
CA ASN A 472 9.64 28.32 73.08
C ASN A 472 8.72 29.54 73.00
N ASN A 473 8.56 30.27 74.12
CA ASN A 473 7.76 31.50 74.22
C ASN A 473 6.28 31.31 73.86
N VAL A 474 5.65 30.22 74.32
CA VAL A 474 4.23 29.93 74.07
C VAL A 474 3.42 30.19 75.34
N ASN A 475 2.32 30.95 75.24
CA ASN A 475 1.45 31.22 76.37
C ASN A 475 0.63 29.96 76.76
N SER A 476 0.38 29.74 78.06
CA SER A 476 -0.46 28.65 78.57
C SER A 476 -1.91 28.63 78.06
N SER A 477 -2.37 29.71 77.42
CA SER A 477 -3.67 29.74 76.73
C SER A 477 -3.64 29.16 75.30
N VAL A 478 -2.47 28.84 74.76
CA VAL A 478 -2.28 28.27 73.41
C VAL A 478 -2.05 26.76 73.53
N SER A 479 -2.71 25.97 72.68
CA SER A 479 -2.48 24.52 72.60
C SER A 479 -1.61 24.19 71.40
N LEU A 480 -0.63 23.32 71.61
CA LEU A 480 0.25 22.73 70.62
C LEU A 480 -0.35 21.37 70.23
N ILE A 481 -0.78 21.23 68.97
CA ILE A 481 -1.33 19.99 68.43
C ILE A 481 -0.33 19.44 67.45
N MET A 482 0.12 18.23 67.68
CA MET A 482 1.10 17.55 66.83
C MET A 482 0.67 16.12 66.58
N ASP A 483 0.93 15.66 65.37
CA ASP A 483 0.74 14.28 64.97
C ASP A 483 1.92 13.86 64.09
N TYR A 484 2.32 12.60 64.21
CA TYR A 484 3.34 12.00 63.36
C TYR A 484 2.94 10.58 63.04
N SER A 485 3.30 10.14 61.83
CA SER A 485 2.95 8.82 61.36
C SER A 485 3.97 8.30 60.38
N ILE A 486 4.09 6.97 60.36
CA ILE A 486 4.63 6.25 59.22
C ILE A 486 3.67 5.12 58.88
N THR A 487 3.35 4.99 57.60
CA THR A 487 2.56 3.87 57.08
C THR A 487 3.37 3.19 56.01
N VAL A 488 3.59 1.89 56.18
CA VAL A 488 4.30 1.02 55.24
C VAL A 488 3.26 0.18 54.52
N TYR A 489 3.22 0.31 53.20
CA TYR A 489 2.22 -0.33 52.37
C TYR A 489 2.66 -1.74 51.98
N GLN A 490 1.72 -2.68 51.99
CA GLN A 490 1.98 -4.09 51.67
C GLN A 490 1.36 -4.48 50.32
N PRO A 491 1.79 -5.59 49.70
CA PRO A 491 1.14 -6.12 48.50
C PRO A 491 -0.37 -6.29 48.69
N LEU A 492 -1.15 -5.99 47.65
CA LEU A 492 -2.59 -6.23 47.60
C LEU A 492 -2.85 -7.74 47.62
N LEU A 493 -3.62 -8.18 48.62
CA LEU A 493 -4.01 -9.57 48.79
C LEU A 493 -5.46 -9.77 48.35
N ILE A 494 -5.68 -10.76 47.48
CA ILE A 494 -7.01 -11.17 47.02
C ILE A 494 -7.28 -12.62 47.43
N ASP A 495 -8.48 -12.85 47.96
CA ASP A 495 -9.05 -14.15 48.37
C ASP A 495 -9.35 -15.06 47.15
N ASP A 496 -9.53 -16.36 47.37
CA ASP A 496 -10.12 -17.31 46.40
C ASP A 496 -11.48 -16.83 45.85
N ASP A 497 -12.29 -16.13 46.66
CA ASP A 497 -13.57 -15.52 46.26
C ASP A 497 -13.39 -14.18 45.49
N GLY A 498 -12.15 -13.76 45.24
CA GLY A 498 -11.82 -12.60 44.41
C GLY A 498 -11.86 -11.23 45.10
N MET A 499 -12.24 -11.18 46.37
CA MET A 499 -12.33 -9.96 47.19
C MET A 499 -11.01 -9.59 47.85
N ALA A 500 -10.87 -8.33 48.31
CA ALA A 500 -9.70 -7.93 49.10
C ALA A 500 -9.65 -8.68 50.45
N PHE A 501 -8.56 -9.39 50.71
CA PHE A 501 -8.37 -10.18 51.92
C PHE A 501 -8.00 -9.32 53.14
N LEU A 502 -8.69 -9.46 54.27
CA LEU A 502 -8.41 -8.70 55.48
C LEU A 502 -7.27 -9.32 56.31
N ARG A 503 -6.08 -8.72 56.23
CA ARG A 503 -4.87 -9.11 56.98
C ARG A 503 -5.05 -9.01 58.50
N SER A 504 -5.92 -8.11 58.98
CA SER A 504 -6.23 -7.92 60.41
C SER A 504 -6.95 -9.11 61.03
N MET A 505 -7.70 -9.89 60.24
CA MET A 505 -8.52 -11.01 60.70
C MET A 505 -7.78 -12.34 60.83
N THR A 506 -6.55 -12.44 60.28
CA THR A 506 -5.73 -13.65 60.33
C THR A 506 -4.46 -13.50 61.19
N THR A 507 -4.01 -14.63 61.74
CA THR A 507 -2.72 -14.75 62.45
C THR A 507 -1.67 -15.52 61.65
N SER A 508 -2.00 -15.91 60.40
CA SER A 508 -1.06 -16.58 59.49
C SER A 508 0.22 -15.76 59.27
N GLU A 509 1.31 -16.48 59.05
CA GLU A 509 2.60 -15.89 58.71
C GLU A 509 2.55 -15.29 57.30
N PRO A 510 3.17 -14.13 57.05
CA PRO A 510 3.17 -13.45 55.74
C PRO A 510 3.57 -14.35 54.56
N VAL A 511 4.48 -15.30 54.78
CA VAL A 511 4.96 -16.26 53.77
C VAL A 511 3.85 -17.20 53.26
N GLU A 512 2.85 -17.51 54.07
CA GLU A 512 1.70 -18.34 53.67
C GLU A 512 0.69 -17.56 52.81
N LEU A 513 0.76 -16.22 52.83
CA LEU A 513 -0.16 -15.32 52.13
C LEU A 513 0.43 -14.80 50.81
N THR A 514 1.67 -15.15 50.47
CA THR A 514 2.34 -14.74 49.23
C THR A 514 1.58 -15.21 47.97
N GLU A 515 0.88 -16.34 48.02
CA GLU A 515 0.09 -16.86 46.89
C GLU A 515 -1.16 -16.01 46.58
N MET A 516 -1.62 -15.19 47.54
CA MET A 516 -2.76 -14.28 47.39
C MET A 516 -2.38 -12.92 46.80
N MET A 517 -1.09 -12.68 46.52
CA MET A 517 -0.61 -11.43 45.95
C MET A 517 -1.04 -11.28 44.49
N VAL A 518 -1.45 -10.07 44.11
CA VAL A 518 -1.86 -9.77 42.74
C VAL A 518 -0.68 -9.28 41.90
N ASP A 519 -0.28 -10.09 40.93
CA ASP A 519 0.63 -9.66 39.87
C ASP A 519 0.00 -8.52 39.06
N ASN A 520 0.79 -7.51 38.74
CA ASN A 520 0.32 -6.37 37.97
C ASN A 520 0.37 -6.69 36.46
N PRO A 521 -0.77 -6.88 35.78
CA PRO A 521 -0.80 -7.15 34.34
C PRO A 521 -0.34 -5.94 33.51
N THR A 522 -0.31 -4.75 34.11
CA THR A 522 0.10 -3.49 33.49
C THR A 522 1.50 -3.04 33.89
N TYR A 523 2.30 -3.93 34.48
CA TYR A 523 3.71 -3.66 34.72
C TYR A 523 4.41 -3.31 33.40
N HIS A 524 5.14 -2.19 33.40
CA HIS A 524 5.78 -1.61 32.22
C HIS A 524 4.83 -1.13 31.10
N LYS A 525 3.55 -0.90 31.40
CA LYS A 525 2.60 -0.33 30.44
C LYS A 525 2.54 1.19 30.59
N ASN A 526 2.86 1.92 29.52
CA ASN A 526 2.82 3.39 29.54
C ASN A 526 1.37 3.89 29.66
N PRO A 527 1.02 4.69 30.69
CA PRO A 527 -0.32 5.27 30.82
C PRO A 527 -0.66 6.26 29.69
N LYS A 528 0.35 6.78 28.99
CA LYS A 528 0.22 7.60 27.77
C LYS A 528 0.52 6.80 26.50
N SER A 529 0.43 5.47 26.55
CA SER A 529 0.78 4.57 25.43
C SER A 529 0.04 4.90 24.14
N LEU A 530 -1.25 5.25 24.20
CA LEU A 530 -2.03 5.61 23.02
C LEU A 530 -1.50 6.91 22.37
N ASP A 531 -1.20 7.93 23.17
CA ASP A 531 -0.59 9.16 22.68
C ASP A 531 0.78 8.89 22.05
N ALA A 532 1.62 8.07 22.70
CA ALA A 532 2.93 7.69 22.17
C ALA A 532 2.84 6.92 20.84
N LYS A 533 1.91 5.95 20.72
CA LYS A 533 1.63 5.20 19.48
C LYS A 533 1.18 6.13 18.34
N LEU A 534 0.31 7.10 18.65
CA LEU A 534 -0.19 8.01 17.64
C LEU A 534 0.86 9.04 17.21
N ILE A 535 1.68 9.54 18.14
CA ILE A 535 2.82 10.41 17.81
C ILE A 535 3.82 9.65 16.93
N TYR A 536 4.13 8.38 17.25
CA TYR A 536 4.92 7.51 16.40
C TYR A 536 4.32 7.39 14.99
N SER A 537 3.00 7.27 14.90
CA SER A 537 2.27 7.07 13.64
C SER A 537 2.36 8.27 12.69
N LEU A 538 2.67 9.46 13.21
CA LEU A 538 2.90 10.66 12.41
C LEU A 538 4.14 10.56 11.51
N PHE A 539 5.10 9.70 11.83
CA PHE A 539 6.41 9.70 11.16
C PHE A 539 6.67 8.43 10.37
N ILE A 540 6.90 7.31 11.06
CA ILE A 540 7.41 6.09 10.42
C ILE A 540 6.39 5.44 9.49
N PRO A 541 5.11 5.29 9.86
CA PRO A 541 4.10 4.71 8.98
C PRO A 541 3.84 5.53 7.71
N CYS A 542 3.99 6.86 7.78
CA CYS A 542 3.91 7.72 6.61
C CYS A 542 4.98 7.38 5.58
N LEU A 543 6.20 7.04 6.03
CA LEU A 543 7.28 6.55 5.16
C LEU A 543 6.96 5.17 4.56
N GLY A 544 6.17 4.34 5.24
CA GLY A 544 5.64 3.08 4.71
C GLY A 544 4.70 3.27 3.52
N VAL A 545 3.77 4.22 3.62
CA VAL A 545 2.92 4.63 2.50
C VAL A 545 3.78 5.16 1.34
N GLY A 546 4.77 5.99 1.65
CA GLY A 546 5.75 6.45 0.67
C GLY A 546 6.50 5.30 -0.02
N ALA A 547 6.97 4.31 0.74
CA ALA A 547 7.68 3.16 0.22
C ALA A 547 6.82 2.32 -0.74
N MET A 548 5.53 2.13 -0.43
CA MET A 548 4.59 1.46 -1.34
C MET A 548 4.48 2.21 -2.67
N VAL A 549 4.22 3.52 -2.62
CA VAL A 549 4.10 4.36 -3.82
C VAL A 549 5.40 4.33 -4.62
N PHE A 550 6.55 4.43 -3.95
CA PHE A 550 7.86 4.36 -4.60
C PHE A 550 8.08 3.03 -5.32
N LEU A 551 7.75 1.90 -4.67
CA LEU A 551 7.90 0.56 -5.25
C LEU A 551 6.99 0.36 -6.45
N LEU A 552 5.72 0.78 -6.36
CA LEU A 552 4.75 0.73 -7.45
C LEU A 552 5.22 1.57 -8.65
N MET A 553 5.53 2.84 -8.42
CA MET A 553 5.99 3.75 -9.47
C MET A 553 7.30 3.28 -10.11
N ARG A 554 8.24 2.75 -9.31
CA ARG A 554 9.50 2.20 -9.83
C ARG A 554 9.32 0.92 -10.65
N SER A 555 8.31 0.11 -10.33
CA SER A 555 7.95 -1.04 -11.16
C SER A 555 7.50 -0.58 -12.55
N MET A 556 6.64 0.44 -12.59
CA MET A 556 6.15 1.02 -13.84
C MET A 556 7.27 1.71 -14.65
N ALA A 557 8.21 2.38 -14.00
CA ALA A 557 9.32 3.07 -14.68
C ALA A 557 10.33 2.12 -15.38
N ARG A 558 10.57 0.91 -14.83
CA ARG A 558 11.64 0.01 -15.33
C ARG A 558 11.39 -0.61 -16.70
N GLY A 559 10.14 -0.79 -17.13
CA GLY A 559 9.84 -1.34 -18.45
C GLY A 559 10.16 -0.34 -19.57
N TYR A 560 9.76 0.92 -19.39
CA TYR A 560 9.81 1.95 -20.43
C TYR A 560 11.13 2.71 -20.49
N GLU A 561 11.73 3.07 -19.35
CA GLU A 561 12.96 3.89 -19.35
C GLU A 561 14.20 3.10 -19.78
N TRP A 562 14.22 1.78 -19.62
CA TRP A 562 15.35 0.95 -20.05
C TRP A 562 15.44 0.86 -21.58
N GLU A 563 14.31 0.67 -22.27
CA GLU A 563 14.25 0.78 -23.73
C GLU A 563 14.54 2.23 -24.19
N MET A 564 14.12 3.24 -23.40
CA MET A 564 14.31 4.68 -23.71
C MET A 564 15.76 5.11 -23.81
N ASN A 565 16.63 4.54 -22.98
CA ASN A 565 18.05 4.91 -22.96
C ASN A 565 18.89 4.20 -24.03
N LYS A 566 18.34 3.21 -24.74
CA LYS A 566 19.04 2.55 -25.85
C LYS A 566 19.09 3.42 -27.11
N CYS A 567 18.08 4.27 -27.34
CA CYS A 567 17.99 5.06 -28.56
C CYS A 567 19.01 6.22 -28.58
N TYR A 568 19.97 6.20 -29.52
CA TYR A 568 20.94 7.28 -29.68
C TYR A 568 20.57 8.30 -30.77
N GLY A 569 19.45 8.13 -31.49
CA GLY A 569 18.91 9.09 -32.46
C GLY A 569 19.55 8.99 -33.85
N CYS A 570 19.62 7.78 -34.42
CA CYS A 570 20.18 7.54 -35.76
C CYS A 570 19.18 7.69 -36.92
N ASP A 571 17.89 7.83 -36.62
CA ASP A 571 16.78 7.99 -37.57
C ASP A 571 16.57 6.85 -38.59
N LEU A 572 17.27 5.72 -38.47
CA LEU A 572 17.04 4.53 -39.33
C LEU A 572 15.60 4.00 -39.24
N CYS A 573 15.00 4.06 -38.05
CA CYS A 573 13.60 3.68 -37.86
C CYS A 573 12.62 4.61 -38.57
N ASP A 574 13.00 5.88 -38.78
CA ASP A 574 12.21 6.85 -39.55
C ASP A 574 12.29 6.48 -41.04
N ASP A 575 13.49 6.25 -41.57
CA ASP A 575 13.69 5.82 -42.96
C ASP A 575 12.99 4.50 -43.31
N ALA A 576 12.93 3.56 -42.37
CA ALA A 576 12.23 2.27 -42.56
C ALA A 576 10.70 2.37 -42.38
N CYS A 577 10.16 3.49 -41.88
CA CYS A 577 8.75 3.61 -41.53
C CYS A 577 7.85 3.84 -42.78
N PRO A 578 6.94 2.90 -43.13
CA PRO A 578 6.11 3.05 -44.32
C PRO A 578 5.13 4.23 -44.25
N VAL A 579 4.78 4.68 -43.04
CA VAL A 579 3.86 5.80 -42.80
C VAL A 579 4.40 7.13 -43.38
N ARG A 580 5.71 7.23 -43.60
CA ARG A 580 6.33 8.40 -44.24
C ARG A 580 5.84 8.65 -45.65
N LEU A 581 5.44 7.62 -46.37
CA LEU A 581 5.03 7.73 -47.77
C LEU A 581 3.78 8.58 -47.97
N PHE A 582 2.95 8.75 -46.94
CA PHE A 582 1.68 9.47 -47.05
C PHE A 582 1.47 10.59 -46.03
N ASN A 583 2.22 10.64 -44.92
CA ASN A 583 2.07 11.73 -43.93
C ASN A 583 3.03 12.93 -44.14
N ALA A 584 3.83 12.94 -45.22
CA ALA A 584 4.53 14.11 -45.79
C ALA A 584 5.11 15.16 -44.80
N GLY A 585 5.67 14.72 -43.67
CA GLY A 585 6.32 15.58 -42.67
C GLY A 585 7.82 15.28 -42.52
N ASP A 586 8.64 16.32 -42.44
CA ASP A 586 10.04 16.21 -42.00
C ASP A 586 10.06 15.76 -40.53
N LYS A 587 10.72 14.63 -40.23
CA LYS A 587 10.84 13.95 -38.92
C LYS A 587 9.55 13.29 -38.42
N LEU A 588 9.12 12.26 -39.12
CA LEU A 588 7.89 11.50 -38.85
C LEU A 588 8.15 10.38 -37.84
N ASN A 589 8.75 10.74 -36.72
CA ASN A 589 9.11 9.76 -35.72
C ASN A 589 7.97 9.65 -34.70
N ILE A 590 6.77 9.21 -35.14
CA ILE A 590 5.55 9.01 -34.32
C ILE A 590 5.92 8.36 -32.99
N ILE A 591 6.81 7.37 -33.07
CA ILE A 591 7.24 6.61 -31.93
C ILE A 591 8.18 7.45 -31.06
N TYR A 592 9.23 8.09 -31.60
CA TYR A 592 10.16 8.96 -30.84
C TYR A 592 9.55 10.28 -30.30
N ASN A 593 8.63 10.90 -31.03
CA ASN A 593 7.96 12.14 -30.60
C ASN A 593 6.93 11.82 -29.53
N SER A 594 6.11 10.78 -29.72
CA SER A 594 5.26 10.26 -28.63
C SER A 594 6.13 9.77 -27.45
N TRP A 595 7.33 9.23 -27.71
CA TRP A 595 8.35 8.86 -26.70
C TRP A 595 8.73 10.07 -25.84
N ASN A 596 8.94 11.22 -26.48
CA ASN A 596 9.25 12.50 -25.82
C ASN A 596 8.02 13.24 -25.31
N ASN A 597 6.82 12.65 -25.48
CA ASN A 597 5.54 13.26 -25.15
C ASN A 597 5.31 14.59 -25.92
N GLU A 598 5.88 14.65 -27.12
CA GLU A 598 5.68 15.67 -28.15
C GLU A 598 4.68 15.10 -29.17
N ASP A 599 3.72 15.91 -29.60
CA ASP A 599 2.79 15.57 -30.67
C ASP A 599 3.37 16.12 -31.97
N ASP A 600 3.72 15.24 -32.91
CA ASP A 600 4.24 15.60 -34.23
C ASP A 600 3.12 15.85 -35.25
N GLY A 601 1.87 15.87 -34.79
CA GLY A 601 0.69 16.01 -35.62
C GLY A 601 0.27 14.72 -36.32
N VAL A 602 0.97 13.60 -36.06
CA VAL A 602 0.66 12.30 -36.65
C VAL A 602 0.02 11.40 -35.59
N PRO A 603 -1.25 11.00 -35.76
CA PRO A 603 -1.94 10.17 -34.78
C PRO A 603 -1.18 8.86 -34.49
N LEU A 604 -1.08 8.46 -33.21
CA LEU A 604 -0.51 7.17 -32.78
C LEU A 604 -1.13 5.98 -33.53
N TYR A 605 -2.40 6.12 -33.92
CA TYR A 605 -3.18 5.11 -34.62
C TYR A 605 -2.86 5.00 -36.12
N SER A 606 -2.08 5.92 -36.69
CA SER A 606 -1.50 5.76 -38.04
C SER A 606 -0.35 4.74 -38.09
N CYS A 607 0.19 4.32 -36.93
CA CYS A 607 1.20 3.27 -36.89
C CYS A 607 0.62 1.92 -37.36
N LEU A 608 1.26 1.32 -38.36
CA LEU A 608 0.87 0.05 -38.95
C LEU A 608 1.31 -1.19 -38.14
N THR A 609 2.02 -1.00 -37.04
CA THR A 609 2.52 -2.09 -36.17
C THR A 609 3.30 -3.19 -36.92
N CYS A 610 3.96 -2.82 -38.02
CA CYS A 610 4.57 -3.76 -38.96
C CYS A 610 6.01 -4.17 -38.61
N THR A 611 6.55 -3.76 -37.46
CA THR A 611 7.90 -4.11 -36.97
C THR A 611 9.09 -3.64 -37.83
N ALA A 612 8.86 -2.86 -38.90
CA ALA A 612 9.95 -2.33 -39.74
C ALA A 612 10.98 -1.52 -38.93
N CYS A 613 10.49 -0.66 -38.02
CA CYS A 613 11.34 0.18 -37.19
C CYS A 613 12.17 -0.61 -36.16
N THR A 614 11.59 -1.65 -35.56
CA THR A 614 12.28 -2.55 -34.61
C THR A 614 13.41 -3.29 -35.31
N ASN A 615 13.15 -3.83 -36.51
CA ASN A 615 14.16 -4.57 -37.29
C ASN A 615 15.28 -3.65 -37.81
N ALA A 616 14.95 -2.43 -38.22
CA ALA A 616 15.94 -1.45 -38.66
C ALA A 616 16.78 -0.88 -37.49
N CYS A 617 16.39 -1.12 -36.24
CA CYS A 617 17.04 -0.50 -35.09
C CYS A 617 18.36 -1.20 -34.71
N PRO A 618 19.52 -0.54 -34.81
CA PRO A 618 20.81 -1.13 -34.46
C PRO A 618 20.99 -1.37 -32.96
N GLN A 619 20.09 -0.84 -32.13
CA GLN A 619 20.10 -1.01 -30.68
C GLN A 619 19.02 -2.00 -30.20
N LEU A 620 18.29 -2.62 -31.13
CA LEU A 620 17.21 -3.54 -30.82
C LEU A 620 16.21 -2.92 -29.85
N VAL A 621 15.83 -1.67 -30.12
CA VAL A 621 14.75 -0.99 -29.42
C VAL A 621 13.45 -1.63 -29.85
N ASP A 622 12.71 -2.18 -28.91
CA ASP A 622 11.40 -2.78 -29.17
C ASP A 622 10.32 -1.69 -29.23
N TYR A 623 10.09 -1.19 -30.43
CA TYR A 623 9.05 -0.19 -30.68
C TYR A 623 7.64 -0.79 -30.66
N ASP A 624 7.51 -2.10 -30.90
CA ASP A 624 6.22 -2.77 -31.01
C ASP A 624 5.54 -2.87 -29.65
N SER A 625 6.29 -3.30 -28.63
CA SER A 625 5.82 -3.29 -27.23
C SER A 625 5.44 -1.88 -26.76
N TYR A 626 6.18 -0.85 -27.17
CA TYR A 626 5.84 0.52 -26.84
C TYR A 626 4.48 0.94 -27.44
N VAL A 627 4.24 0.64 -28.71
CA VAL A 627 2.97 0.99 -29.38
C VAL A 627 1.80 0.24 -28.75
N ASP A 628 1.95 -1.05 -28.47
CA ASP A 628 0.93 -1.88 -27.80
C ASP A 628 0.50 -1.24 -26.47
N ILE A 629 1.46 -0.98 -25.57
CA ILE A 629 1.10 -0.46 -24.26
C ILE A 629 0.64 1.01 -24.31
N ARG A 630 1.17 1.83 -25.21
CA ARG A 630 0.67 3.20 -25.37
C ARG A 630 -0.78 3.22 -25.83
N ARG A 631 -1.19 2.31 -26.72
CA ARG A 631 -2.58 2.20 -27.16
C ARG A 631 -3.47 1.69 -26.02
N SER A 632 -3.02 0.76 -25.18
CA SER A 632 -3.81 0.26 -24.05
C SER A 632 -4.05 1.28 -22.93
N LEU A 633 -3.16 2.27 -22.79
CA LEU A 633 -3.32 3.37 -21.83
C LEU A 633 -4.31 4.46 -22.29
N ILE A 634 -4.79 4.43 -23.53
CA ILE A 634 -5.73 5.42 -24.06
C ILE A 634 -7.16 5.08 -23.63
N VAL A 635 -7.71 5.93 -22.75
CA VAL A 635 -9.09 5.80 -22.28
C VAL A 635 -10.06 6.12 -23.42
N GLY A 636 -11.00 5.22 -23.68
CA GLY A 636 -11.99 5.35 -24.75
C GLY A 636 -11.62 4.62 -26.05
N GLY A 637 -10.41 4.04 -26.13
CA GLY A 637 -9.99 3.23 -27.27
C GLY A 637 -9.61 4.05 -28.52
N PRO A 638 -9.45 3.38 -29.67
CA PRO A 638 -9.06 4.01 -30.93
C PRO A 638 -10.10 5.04 -31.43
N PRO A 639 -9.66 6.17 -32.05
CA PRO A 639 -10.57 7.11 -32.67
C PRO A 639 -11.40 6.46 -33.77
N ALA A 640 -12.71 6.72 -33.78
CA ALA A 640 -13.62 6.18 -34.81
C ALA A 640 -13.21 6.57 -36.24
N THR A 641 -12.50 7.69 -36.42
CA THR A 641 -12.00 8.13 -37.73
C THR A 641 -10.90 7.23 -38.32
N GLU A 642 -10.21 6.46 -37.48
CA GLU A 642 -9.12 5.57 -37.91
C GLU A 642 -9.58 4.13 -38.15
N ILE A 643 -10.82 3.78 -37.76
CA ILE A 643 -11.39 2.44 -37.93
C ILE A 643 -12.51 2.51 -38.96
N PRO A 644 -12.22 2.26 -40.25
CA PRO A 644 -13.26 2.22 -41.28
C PRO A 644 -14.21 1.02 -41.10
N HIS A 645 -13.76 -0.05 -40.43
CA HIS A 645 -14.53 -1.28 -40.21
C HIS A 645 -15.19 -1.33 -38.82
N THR A 646 -15.96 -0.29 -38.47
CA THR A 646 -16.57 -0.15 -37.13
C THR A 646 -17.55 -1.26 -36.79
N LEU A 647 -18.22 -1.85 -37.79
CA LEU A 647 -19.17 -2.94 -37.58
C LEU A 647 -18.44 -4.21 -37.10
N LEU A 648 -17.37 -4.60 -37.81
CA LEU A 648 -16.54 -5.73 -37.41
C LEU A 648 -15.95 -5.53 -36.00
N GLN A 649 -15.47 -4.33 -35.69
CA GLN A 649 -15.00 -4.02 -34.34
C GLN A 649 -16.10 -4.22 -33.28
N ALA A 650 -17.31 -3.74 -33.54
CA ALA A 650 -18.45 -3.88 -32.63
C ALA A 650 -18.90 -5.34 -32.46
N VAL A 651 -18.92 -6.12 -33.54
CA VAL A 651 -19.23 -7.56 -33.50
C VAL A 651 -18.23 -8.29 -32.63
N LEU A 652 -16.93 -8.03 -32.81
CA LEU A 652 -15.87 -8.68 -32.02
C LEU A 652 -15.90 -8.25 -30.55
N ALA A 653 -16.26 -7.00 -30.26
CA ALA A 653 -16.46 -6.55 -28.88
C ALA A 653 -17.67 -7.25 -28.23
N ALA A 654 -18.78 -7.40 -28.95
CA ALA A 654 -19.96 -8.13 -28.46
C ALA A 654 -19.68 -9.62 -28.25
N GLU A 655 -18.89 -10.23 -29.15
CA GLU A 655 -18.46 -11.61 -29.05
C GLU A 655 -17.58 -11.87 -27.81
N ALA A 656 -16.83 -10.87 -27.34
CA ALA A 656 -16.00 -11.00 -26.15
C ALA A 656 -16.80 -11.08 -24.84
N GLU A 657 -18.07 -10.65 -24.83
CA GLU A 657 -18.90 -10.70 -23.64
C GLU A 657 -19.29 -12.14 -23.27
N GLU A 658 -19.34 -12.44 -21.98
CA GLU A 658 -19.63 -13.78 -21.45
C GLU A 658 -21.00 -14.29 -21.88
N SER A 659 -21.99 -13.40 -22.04
CA SER A 659 -23.31 -13.79 -22.55
C SER A 659 -23.28 -14.33 -23.99
N ALA A 660 -22.23 -14.04 -24.75
CA ALA A 660 -22.09 -14.58 -26.10
C ALA A 660 -21.58 -16.03 -26.08
N ASP A 661 -21.06 -16.54 -24.97
CA ASP A 661 -20.52 -17.91 -24.85
C ASP A 661 -21.58 -18.97 -25.18
N GLU A 662 -22.84 -18.70 -24.86
CA GLU A 662 -23.98 -19.60 -25.16
C GLU A 662 -24.22 -19.81 -26.66
N ALA A 663 -23.71 -18.91 -27.52
CA ALA A 663 -23.85 -19.02 -28.97
C ALA A 663 -22.78 -19.94 -29.60
N PHE A 664 -21.79 -20.39 -28.83
CA PHE A 664 -20.71 -21.26 -29.28
C PHE A 664 -20.89 -22.69 -28.75
N ILE A 665 -20.52 -23.68 -29.58
CA ILE A 665 -20.71 -25.10 -29.26
C ILE A 665 -19.77 -25.51 -28.11
N SER A 666 -20.27 -26.31 -27.17
CA SER A 666 -19.49 -26.83 -26.04
C SER A 666 -18.40 -27.81 -26.52
N VAL A 667 -17.37 -28.04 -25.71
CA VAL A 667 -16.29 -28.96 -26.09
C VAL A 667 -16.80 -30.39 -26.19
N GLU A 668 -17.74 -30.77 -25.33
CA GLU A 668 -18.35 -32.10 -25.28
C GLU A 668 -19.23 -32.39 -26.50
N GLU A 669 -19.79 -31.37 -27.14
CA GLU A 669 -20.69 -31.49 -28.29
C GLU A 669 -19.97 -31.29 -29.62
N TYR A 670 -18.78 -30.68 -29.63
CA TYR A 670 -18.05 -30.39 -30.85
C TYR A 670 -17.33 -31.65 -31.37
N PRO A 671 -17.39 -31.95 -32.67
CA PRO A 671 -16.82 -33.18 -33.24
C PRO A 671 -15.30 -33.08 -33.40
N ILE A 672 -14.55 -33.21 -32.29
CA ILE A 672 -13.09 -33.25 -32.30
C ILE A 672 -12.64 -34.69 -32.55
N ASP A 673 -12.04 -34.92 -33.71
CA ASP A 673 -11.64 -36.22 -34.22
C ASP A 673 -10.11 -36.41 -34.36
N SER A 674 -9.32 -35.33 -34.21
CA SER A 674 -7.87 -35.33 -34.32
C SER A 674 -7.20 -34.54 -33.20
N ASN A 675 -5.94 -34.87 -32.91
CA ASN A 675 -5.07 -34.08 -32.03
C ASN A 675 -4.52 -32.82 -32.72
N VAL A 676 -4.82 -32.62 -34.01
CA VAL A 676 -4.46 -31.43 -34.79
C VAL A 676 -5.73 -30.64 -35.10
N GLY A 677 -5.78 -29.37 -34.70
CA GLY A 677 -6.89 -28.47 -34.98
C GLY A 677 -6.51 -27.39 -35.99
N TYR A 678 -7.38 -27.11 -36.97
CA TYR A 678 -7.22 -26.01 -37.91
C TYR A 678 -8.17 -24.85 -37.59
N TYR A 679 -7.62 -23.67 -37.32
CA TYR A 679 -8.39 -22.45 -37.14
C TYR A 679 -8.37 -21.59 -38.41
N PRO A 680 -9.53 -21.34 -39.05
CA PRO A 680 -9.61 -20.59 -40.32
C PRO A 680 -9.43 -19.08 -40.15
N GLY A 681 -9.42 -18.55 -38.92
CA GLY A 681 -9.46 -17.12 -38.69
C GLY A 681 -10.84 -16.51 -38.92
N CYS A 682 -10.87 -15.21 -39.21
CA CYS A 682 -12.11 -14.45 -39.43
C CYS A 682 -12.47 -14.27 -40.92
N VAL A 683 -12.01 -15.18 -41.80
CA VAL A 683 -12.18 -15.06 -43.26
C VAL A 683 -13.62 -14.81 -43.69
N ASP A 684 -14.59 -15.54 -43.14
CA ASP A 684 -16.02 -15.36 -43.48
C ASP A 684 -16.53 -13.96 -43.11
N TYR A 685 -16.08 -13.41 -41.98
CA TYR A 685 -16.47 -12.07 -41.55
C TYR A 685 -15.83 -10.99 -42.43
N ILE A 686 -14.59 -11.22 -42.88
CA ILE A 686 -13.91 -10.33 -43.81
C ILE A 686 -14.62 -10.35 -45.16
N ASP A 687 -15.00 -11.52 -45.68
CA ASP A 687 -15.74 -11.63 -46.95
C ASP A 687 -17.05 -10.85 -46.89
N GLN A 688 -17.85 -11.02 -45.83
CA GLN A 688 -19.09 -10.27 -45.66
C GLN A 688 -18.84 -8.76 -45.57
N GLU A 689 -17.93 -8.32 -44.70
CA GLU A 689 -17.63 -6.90 -44.49
C GLU A 689 -17.16 -6.22 -45.78
N MET A 690 -16.32 -6.90 -46.57
CA MET A 690 -15.72 -6.33 -47.78
C MET A 690 -16.70 -6.27 -48.97
N ILE A 691 -17.71 -7.15 -49.00
CA ILE A 691 -18.80 -7.14 -50.00
C ILE A 691 -19.83 -6.03 -49.71
N PHE A 692 -20.09 -5.70 -48.44
CA PHE A 692 -21.11 -4.70 -48.07
C PHE A 692 -20.62 -3.24 -48.05
N SER A 693 -19.38 -2.98 -48.46
CA SER A 693 -18.87 -1.60 -48.54
C SER A 693 -19.40 -0.89 -49.78
N HIS A 694 -20.03 0.28 -49.60
CA HIS A 694 -20.54 1.15 -50.67
C HIS A 694 -19.50 1.64 -51.70
N VAL A 695 -18.23 1.31 -51.50
CA VAL A 695 -17.09 1.67 -52.36
C VAL A 695 -16.44 0.47 -53.06
N ASN A 696 -16.86 -0.78 -52.79
CA ASN A 696 -16.28 -1.98 -53.40
C ASN A 696 -17.26 -2.62 -54.40
N GLU A 697 -16.84 -2.78 -55.65
CA GLU A 697 -17.54 -3.56 -56.67
C GLU A 697 -16.67 -4.78 -57.05
N GLY A 698 -17.06 -5.99 -56.62
CA GLY A 698 -16.30 -7.22 -56.91
C GLY A 698 -16.77 -8.46 -56.16
N THR A 699 -16.14 -9.61 -56.45
CA THR A 699 -16.36 -10.89 -55.75
C THR A 699 -15.05 -11.33 -55.10
N MET A 700 -15.06 -11.61 -53.80
CA MET A 700 -13.95 -12.17 -53.02
C MET A 700 -14.46 -13.37 -52.23
N ASP A 701 -13.63 -14.40 -52.11
CA ASP A 701 -13.91 -15.64 -51.36
C ASP A 701 -12.65 -16.07 -50.60
N LEU A 702 -12.39 -15.45 -49.45
CA LEU A 702 -11.28 -15.84 -48.58
C LEU A 702 -11.55 -17.19 -47.90
N GLY A 703 -12.82 -17.58 -47.77
CA GLY A 703 -13.26 -18.91 -47.34
C GLY A 703 -12.66 -20.05 -48.17
N GLU A 704 -12.35 -19.82 -49.45
CA GLU A 704 -11.61 -20.76 -50.31
C GLU A 704 -10.30 -21.22 -49.65
N THR A 705 -9.60 -20.35 -48.91
CA THR A 705 -8.33 -20.71 -48.22
C THR A 705 -8.52 -21.84 -47.21
N THR A 706 -9.68 -21.89 -46.54
CA THR A 706 -10.02 -22.98 -45.62
C THR A 706 -10.24 -24.28 -46.39
N THR A 707 -11.00 -24.23 -47.47
CA THR A 707 -11.25 -25.39 -48.34
C THR A 707 -9.94 -25.91 -48.95
N ALA A 708 -9.06 -25.00 -49.36
CA ALA A 708 -7.73 -25.32 -49.86
C ALA A 708 -6.86 -26.00 -48.79
N ALA A 709 -6.85 -25.50 -47.55
CA ALA A 709 -6.11 -26.14 -46.47
C ALA A 709 -6.55 -27.59 -46.26
N PHE A 710 -7.86 -27.85 -46.21
CA PHE A 710 -8.39 -29.21 -46.10
C PHE A 710 -8.08 -30.08 -47.31
N THR A 711 -8.09 -29.52 -48.52
CA THR A 711 -7.66 -30.24 -49.74
C THR A 711 -6.21 -30.74 -49.59
N LEU A 712 -5.31 -29.90 -49.06
CA LEU A 712 -3.92 -30.28 -48.83
C LEU A 712 -3.77 -31.30 -47.69
N PHE A 713 -4.53 -31.15 -46.59
CA PHE A 713 -4.50 -32.09 -45.48
C PHE A 713 -5.01 -33.48 -45.90
N GLU A 714 -6.07 -33.53 -46.71
CA GLU A 714 -6.63 -34.75 -47.28
C GLU A 714 -5.64 -35.45 -48.22
N ASP A 715 -4.99 -34.71 -49.13
CA ASP A 715 -3.96 -35.25 -50.03
C ASP A 715 -2.73 -35.77 -49.25
N MET A 716 -2.37 -35.11 -48.13
CA MET A 716 -1.34 -35.58 -47.20
C MET A 716 -1.78 -36.79 -46.35
N GLY A 717 -3.06 -37.15 -46.36
CA GLY A 717 -3.63 -38.18 -45.49
C GLY A 717 -3.60 -37.84 -44.00
N SER A 718 -3.59 -36.55 -43.66
CA SER A 718 -3.58 -36.06 -42.28
C SER A 718 -5.00 -35.77 -41.79
N GLU A 719 -5.38 -36.40 -40.67
CA GLU A 719 -6.63 -36.07 -39.98
C GLU A 719 -6.46 -34.75 -39.23
N VAL A 720 -7.27 -33.74 -39.56
CA VAL A 720 -7.21 -32.39 -38.97
C VAL A 720 -8.64 -31.96 -38.63
N THR A 721 -8.90 -31.59 -37.39
CA THR A 721 -10.20 -31.12 -36.93
C THR A 721 -10.41 -29.65 -37.30
N TYR A 722 -11.54 -29.32 -37.93
CA TYR A 722 -11.92 -27.93 -38.19
C TYR A 722 -12.35 -27.24 -36.89
N LEU A 723 -11.68 -26.16 -36.48
CA LEU A 723 -12.04 -25.34 -35.33
C LEU A 723 -12.67 -24.04 -35.80
N GLY A 724 -13.94 -24.12 -36.17
CA GLY A 724 -14.68 -22.99 -36.74
C GLY A 724 -15.00 -21.86 -35.76
N ARG A 725 -15.61 -20.80 -36.31
CA ARG A 725 -16.13 -19.65 -35.56
C ARG A 725 -17.42 -19.95 -34.78
N ASP A 726 -17.94 -21.16 -34.90
CA ASP A 726 -18.99 -21.74 -34.06
C ASP A 726 -18.43 -22.39 -32.78
N PHE A 727 -17.12 -22.64 -32.71
CA PHE A 727 -16.43 -23.22 -31.55
C PHE A 727 -15.48 -22.22 -30.87
N LEU A 728 -14.56 -21.63 -31.64
CA LEU A 728 -13.60 -20.63 -31.14
C LEU A 728 -14.05 -19.21 -31.46
N LYS A 729 -13.83 -18.32 -30.48
CA LYS A 729 -13.93 -16.88 -30.66
C LYS A 729 -12.78 -16.33 -31.50
N CYS A 730 -12.85 -15.05 -31.85
CA CYS A 730 -11.79 -14.40 -32.62
C CYS A 730 -10.46 -14.50 -31.87
N CYS A 731 -9.35 -14.66 -32.59
CA CYS A 731 -8.01 -14.65 -31.99
C CYS A 731 -7.67 -13.34 -31.23
N GLY A 732 -8.46 -12.28 -31.42
CA GLY A 732 -8.30 -11.01 -30.70
C GLY A 732 -7.14 -10.13 -31.20
N HIS A 733 -6.47 -10.51 -32.29
CA HIS A 733 -5.36 -9.77 -32.87
C HIS A 733 -5.66 -8.26 -33.03
N ASP A 734 -6.80 -7.96 -33.65
CA ASP A 734 -7.18 -6.58 -33.96
C ASP A 734 -7.45 -5.78 -32.69
N GLN A 735 -8.14 -6.38 -31.70
CA GLN A 735 -8.45 -5.77 -30.41
C GLN A 735 -7.19 -5.45 -29.62
N LYS A 736 -6.22 -6.38 -29.60
CA LYS A 736 -4.93 -6.16 -28.95
C LYS A 736 -4.24 -4.92 -29.51
N TRP A 737 -4.00 -4.89 -30.82
CA TRP A 737 -3.26 -3.81 -31.46
C TRP A 737 -4.06 -2.50 -31.58
N GLN A 738 -5.39 -2.53 -31.39
CA GLN A 738 -6.22 -1.34 -31.18
C GLN A 738 -6.08 -0.74 -29.76
N GLY A 739 -5.46 -1.46 -28.81
CA GLY A 739 -5.39 -1.07 -27.40
C GLY A 739 -6.63 -1.46 -26.59
N MET A 740 -7.50 -2.33 -27.12
CA MET A 740 -8.70 -2.82 -26.43
C MET A 740 -8.34 -4.04 -25.58
N THR A 741 -7.43 -3.85 -24.63
CA THR A 741 -6.84 -4.94 -23.82
C THR A 741 -7.90 -5.76 -23.09
N GLU A 742 -8.93 -5.11 -22.52
CA GLU A 742 -10.01 -5.85 -21.85
C GLU A 742 -10.73 -6.83 -22.79
N VAL A 743 -11.05 -6.38 -24.01
CA VAL A 743 -11.73 -7.23 -25.01
C VAL A 743 -10.81 -8.36 -25.47
N PHE A 744 -9.53 -8.05 -25.71
CA PHE A 744 -8.53 -9.06 -26.06
C PHE A 744 -8.41 -10.14 -24.99
N GLU A 745 -8.25 -9.77 -23.71
CA GLU A 745 -8.10 -10.73 -22.62
C GLU A 745 -9.35 -11.62 -22.44
N LYS A 746 -10.56 -11.08 -22.64
CA LYS A 746 -11.80 -11.89 -22.63
C LYS A 746 -11.81 -12.93 -23.77
N LEU A 747 -11.49 -12.51 -25.01
CA LEU A 747 -11.40 -13.42 -26.16
C LEU A 747 -10.32 -14.49 -25.96
N LYS A 748 -9.15 -14.08 -25.48
CA LYS A 748 -8.01 -14.93 -25.17
C LYS A 748 -8.38 -15.97 -24.11
N SER A 749 -8.92 -15.55 -22.97
CA SER A 749 -9.29 -16.44 -21.86
C SER A 749 -10.30 -17.50 -22.30
N TYR A 750 -11.30 -17.13 -23.11
CA TYR A 750 -12.29 -18.08 -23.63
C TYR A 750 -11.64 -19.13 -24.55
N ASN A 751 -10.84 -18.67 -25.52
CA ASN A 751 -10.20 -19.55 -26.49
C ASN A 751 -9.15 -20.46 -25.85
N GLN A 752 -8.34 -19.95 -24.92
CA GLN A 752 -7.36 -20.77 -24.16
C GLN A 752 -8.06 -21.89 -23.39
N LYS A 753 -9.18 -21.58 -22.73
CA LYS A 753 -9.97 -22.58 -22.03
C LYS A 753 -10.47 -23.67 -22.98
N LYS A 754 -11.10 -23.29 -24.09
CA LYS A 754 -11.62 -24.23 -25.09
C LYS A 754 -10.54 -25.11 -25.69
N LEU A 755 -9.40 -24.52 -26.05
CA LEU A 755 -8.24 -25.23 -26.61
C LEU A 755 -7.60 -26.18 -25.59
N GLY A 756 -7.52 -25.79 -24.32
CA GLY A 756 -7.02 -26.66 -23.25
C GLY A 756 -7.94 -27.84 -22.95
N GLU A 757 -9.26 -27.63 -23.05
CA GLU A 757 -10.28 -28.66 -22.84
C GLU A 757 -10.46 -29.57 -24.07
N SER A 758 -10.14 -29.10 -25.29
CA SER A 758 -10.34 -29.86 -26.53
C SER A 758 -9.40 -31.04 -26.71
N GLY A 759 -8.29 -31.09 -25.96
CA GLY A 759 -7.28 -32.17 -26.07
C GLY A 759 -6.45 -32.12 -27.36
N ILE A 760 -6.39 -30.95 -28.01
CA ILE A 760 -5.62 -30.73 -29.24
C ILE A 760 -4.18 -30.36 -28.84
N ASP A 761 -3.21 -31.03 -29.46
CA ASP A 761 -1.78 -30.82 -29.19
C ASP A 761 -1.14 -29.84 -30.19
N THR A 762 -1.72 -29.70 -31.39
CA THR A 762 -1.21 -28.80 -32.44
C THR A 762 -2.33 -27.95 -33.04
N LEU A 763 -2.18 -26.62 -32.98
CA LEU A 763 -3.07 -25.65 -33.59
C LEU A 763 -2.45 -25.08 -34.88
N VAL A 764 -3.10 -25.32 -36.00
CA VAL A 764 -2.68 -24.86 -37.34
C VAL A 764 -3.57 -23.73 -37.81
N THR A 765 -3.00 -22.69 -38.44
CA THR A 765 -3.79 -21.62 -39.08
C THR A 765 -3.08 -21.07 -40.31
N SER A 766 -3.86 -20.70 -41.33
CA SER A 766 -3.35 -20.06 -42.56
C SER A 766 -3.26 -18.53 -42.45
N CYS A 767 -3.69 -17.94 -41.33
CA CYS A 767 -3.64 -16.50 -41.13
C CYS A 767 -2.41 -16.11 -40.31
N ALA A 768 -1.49 -15.36 -40.93
CA ALA A 768 -0.29 -14.84 -40.25
C ALA A 768 -0.60 -14.02 -38.98
N GLU A 769 -1.72 -13.28 -38.96
CA GLU A 769 -2.16 -12.51 -37.79
C GLU A 769 -2.60 -13.43 -36.64
N CYS A 770 -3.40 -14.46 -36.96
CA CYS A 770 -3.85 -15.46 -35.99
C CYS A 770 -2.66 -16.26 -35.45
N PHE A 771 -1.78 -16.72 -36.35
CA PHE A 771 -0.57 -17.48 -36.00
C PHE A 771 0.29 -16.73 -34.99
N LYS A 772 0.69 -15.49 -35.30
CA LYS A 772 1.47 -14.65 -34.37
C LYS A 772 0.75 -14.48 -33.03
N THR A 773 -0.56 -14.27 -33.05
CA THR A 773 -1.32 -13.98 -31.82
C THR A 773 -1.42 -15.21 -30.92
N PHE A 774 -1.78 -16.38 -31.46
CA PHE A 774 -1.79 -17.62 -30.69
C PHE A 774 -0.39 -18.04 -30.25
N ALA A 775 0.63 -17.85 -31.07
CA ALA A 775 2.00 -18.28 -30.75
C ALA A 775 2.70 -17.37 -29.72
N MET A 776 2.45 -16.06 -29.75
CA MET A 776 3.20 -15.08 -28.93
C MET A 776 2.39 -14.43 -27.81
N ASP A 777 1.07 -14.31 -27.96
CA ASP A 777 0.24 -13.53 -27.05
C ASP A 777 -0.66 -14.40 -26.14
N TYR A 778 -0.87 -15.67 -26.50
CA TYR A 778 -1.59 -16.65 -25.68
C TYR A 778 -0.61 -17.47 -24.81
N GLU A 779 -1.03 -17.88 -23.61
CA GLU A 779 -0.29 -18.89 -22.84
C GLU A 779 -0.78 -20.29 -23.24
N LEU A 780 -0.11 -20.88 -24.23
CA LEU A 780 -0.39 -22.22 -24.77
C LEU A 780 0.86 -23.12 -24.63
N ASP A 781 1.48 -23.14 -23.45
CA ASP A 781 2.81 -23.73 -23.22
C ASP A 781 2.92 -25.23 -23.63
N ASP A 782 1.83 -25.98 -23.53
CA ASP A 782 1.77 -27.42 -23.87
C ASP A 782 1.27 -27.70 -25.30
N MET A 783 0.95 -26.66 -26.08
CA MET A 783 0.37 -26.78 -27.42
C MET A 783 1.26 -26.15 -28.49
N LYS A 784 1.46 -26.88 -29.59
CA LYS A 784 2.25 -26.38 -30.71
C LYS A 784 1.38 -25.53 -31.64
N VAL A 785 1.71 -24.26 -31.81
CA VAL A 785 1.05 -23.39 -32.79
C VAL A 785 1.89 -23.33 -34.06
N MET A 786 1.29 -23.56 -35.23
CA MET A 786 1.98 -23.59 -36.53
C MET A 786 1.23 -22.80 -37.60
N HIS A 787 1.98 -22.15 -38.49
CA HIS A 787 1.41 -21.69 -39.75
C HIS A 787 1.24 -22.86 -40.73
N THR A 788 0.22 -22.84 -41.58
CA THR A 788 -0.06 -23.94 -42.53
C THR A 788 1.16 -24.30 -43.40
N THR A 789 1.95 -23.31 -43.84
CA THR A 789 3.17 -23.57 -44.63
C THR A 789 4.24 -24.34 -43.85
N GLU A 790 4.44 -24.03 -42.57
CA GLU A 790 5.35 -24.78 -41.70
C GLU A 790 4.83 -26.20 -41.48
N TYR A 791 3.52 -26.34 -41.24
CA TYR A 791 2.88 -27.62 -40.99
C TYR A 791 3.04 -28.58 -42.19
N LEU A 792 2.84 -28.09 -43.42
CA LEU A 792 3.02 -28.90 -44.64
C LEU A 792 4.46 -29.38 -44.81
N ILE A 793 5.45 -28.52 -44.56
CA ILE A 793 6.87 -28.88 -44.67
C ILE A 793 7.26 -29.89 -43.60
N GLU A 794 6.92 -29.62 -42.34
CA GLU A 794 7.33 -30.46 -41.22
C GLU A 794 6.72 -31.87 -41.30
N ASN A 795 5.49 -31.99 -41.80
CA ASN A 795 4.82 -33.28 -41.98
C ASN A 795 5.13 -33.96 -43.32
N GLY A 796 6.01 -33.39 -44.14
CA GLY A 796 6.51 -34.03 -45.37
C GLY A 796 5.47 -34.13 -46.48
N PHE A 797 4.71 -33.06 -46.72
CA PHE A 797 3.76 -32.96 -47.82
C PHE A 797 4.38 -33.31 -49.18
N ASP A 798 3.69 -34.10 -50.02
CA ASP A 798 4.18 -34.56 -51.33
C ASP A 798 4.15 -33.43 -52.36
N MET A 799 5.29 -32.80 -52.56
CA MET A 799 5.46 -31.71 -53.53
C MET A 799 5.56 -32.17 -55.00
N ASN A 800 5.21 -33.41 -55.34
CA ASN A 800 5.05 -33.85 -56.72
C ASN A 800 3.79 -33.23 -57.35
N LEU A 801 3.85 -31.92 -57.57
CA LEU A 801 2.82 -31.03 -58.10
C LEU A 801 3.37 -30.35 -59.36
N GLN A 802 2.50 -30.13 -60.34
CA GLN A 802 2.86 -29.51 -61.60
C GLN A 802 1.77 -28.49 -61.99
N ALA A 803 2.20 -27.29 -62.38
CA ALA A 803 1.31 -26.29 -62.97
C ALA A 803 0.82 -26.74 -64.36
N GLU A 804 -0.47 -26.49 -64.67
CA GLU A 804 -1.04 -26.82 -65.98
C GLU A 804 -0.32 -26.10 -67.14
N GLU A 805 0.09 -24.85 -66.89
CA GLU A 805 0.87 -24.02 -67.79
C GLU A 805 2.03 -23.38 -67.01
N ASP A 806 3.15 -23.10 -67.70
CA ASP A 806 4.29 -22.41 -67.09
C ASP A 806 3.83 -21.03 -66.58
N VAL A 807 3.93 -20.79 -65.28
CA VAL A 807 3.41 -19.57 -64.62
C VAL A 807 4.52 -18.84 -63.87
N THR A 808 4.58 -17.52 -64.05
CA THR A 808 5.52 -16.68 -63.30
C THR A 808 4.82 -16.14 -62.06
N VAL A 809 5.36 -16.42 -60.87
CA VAL A 809 4.76 -16.02 -59.60
C VAL A 809 5.71 -15.12 -58.81
N THR A 810 5.17 -14.23 -58.00
CA THR A 810 5.93 -13.46 -57.00
C THR A 810 5.34 -13.67 -55.61
N TYR A 811 6.11 -13.41 -54.56
CA TYR A 811 5.67 -13.61 -53.18
C TYR A 811 5.73 -12.32 -52.36
N HIS A 812 4.62 -11.99 -51.70
CA HIS A 812 4.53 -10.94 -50.71
C HIS A 812 4.69 -11.50 -49.30
N ASP A 813 5.71 -11.02 -48.59
CA ASP A 813 5.98 -11.36 -47.19
C ASP A 813 4.99 -10.66 -46.25
N PRO A 814 4.06 -11.39 -45.59
CA PRO A 814 3.19 -10.81 -44.58
C PRO A 814 4.04 -10.37 -43.38
N CYS A 815 3.88 -9.12 -42.93
CA CYS A 815 4.74 -8.56 -41.87
C CYS A 815 4.72 -9.37 -40.56
N ARG A 816 3.59 -9.99 -40.19
CA ARG A 816 3.52 -10.87 -39.02
C ARG A 816 4.25 -12.20 -39.19
N LEU A 817 4.14 -12.82 -40.36
CA LEU A 817 4.78 -14.10 -40.64
C LEU A 817 6.30 -13.91 -40.77
N GLY A 818 6.70 -12.89 -41.53
CA GLY A 818 8.09 -12.53 -41.74
C GLY A 818 8.72 -11.85 -40.52
N ARG A 819 8.46 -10.55 -40.30
CA ARG A 819 9.25 -9.77 -39.33
C ARG A 819 9.04 -10.17 -37.88
N GLN A 820 7.87 -10.69 -37.52
CA GLN A 820 7.56 -11.04 -36.13
C GLN A 820 7.78 -12.53 -35.81
N MET A 821 7.60 -13.42 -36.79
CA MET A 821 7.75 -14.87 -36.59
C MET A 821 8.97 -15.47 -37.31
N ASN A 822 9.68 -14.69 -38.11
CA ASN A 822 10.89 -15.07 -38.85
C ASN A 822 10.69 -16.24 -39.84
N ILE A 823 9.49 -16.35 -40.41
CA ILE A 823 9.14 -17.34 -41.43
C ILE A 823 9.12 -16.63 -42.78
N TYR A 824 10.04 -17.03 -43.65
CA TYR A 824 10.25 -16.42 -44.96
C TYR A 824 10.48 -17.46 -46.04
N GLU A 825 11.21 -18.52 -45.73
CA GLU A 825 11.65 -19.47 -46.75
C GLU A 825 10.63 -20.59 -46.96
N GLU A 826 9.88 -20.96 -45.92
CA GLU A 826 8.88 -22.02 -45.91
C GLU A 826 7.82 -21.83 -47.01
N PRO A 827 7.17 -20.66 -47.16
CA PRO A 827 6.23 -20.45 -48.27
C PRO A 827 6.92 -20.52 -49.64
N ARG A 828 8.17 -20.06 -49.74
CA ARG A 828 8.93 -20.06 -50.99
C ARG A 828 9.39 -21.45 -51.40
N GLU A 829 9.79 -22.29 -50.45
CA GLU A 829 10.17 -23.68 -50.68
C GLU A 829 9.00 -24.47 -51.28
N LEU A 830 7.81 -24.31 -50.72
CA LEU A 830 6.60 -24.93 -51.27
C LEU A 830 6.31 -24.43 -52.68
N VAL A 831 6.39 -23.13 -52.94
CA VAL A 831 6.12 -22.57 -54.27
C VAL A 831 7.16 -23.01 -55.32
N ARG A 832 8.46 -22.98 -54.99
CA ARG A 832 9.54 -23.38 -55.93
C ARG A 832 9.56 -24.87 -56.23
N ALA A 833 8.97 -25.70 -55.37
CA ALA A 833 8.93 -27.14 -55.56
C ALA A 833 7.82 -27.60 -56.51
N VAL A 834 6.92 -26.70 -56.94
CA VAL A 834 5.93 -26.99 -57.99
C VAL A 834 6.59 -26.91 -59.37
N ASP A 835 6.53 -27.99 -60.14
CA ASP A 835 7.06 -28.01 -61.51
C ASP A 835 6.27 -27.05 -62.42
N GLY A 836 6.96 -26.28 -63.25
CA GLY A 836 6.34 -25.28 -64.15
C GLY A 836 6.13 -23.90 -63.51
N VAL A 837 6.61 -23.67 -62.28
CA VAL A 837 6.51 -22.36 -61.60
C VAL A 837 7.86 -21.65 -61.60
N ASP A 838 7.89 -20.40 -62.07
CA ASP A 838 9.05 -19.50 -61.96
C ASP A 838 8.78 -18.44 -60.88
N LEU A 839 9.38 -18.62 -59.70
CA LEU A 839 9.27 -17.65 -58.60
C LEU A 839 10.29 -16.50 -58.78
N VAL A 840 9.77 -15.31 -59.06
CA VAL A 840 10.53 -14.06 -59.17
C VAL A 840 10.29 -13.17 -57.95
N GLU A 841 11.35 -12.57 -57.41
CA GLU A 841 11.25 -11.71 -56.22
C GLU A 841 10.99 -10.25 -56.62
N MET A 842 10.17 -9.56 -55.83
CA MET A 842 10.02 -8.10 -55.88
C MET A 842 11.29 -7.38 -55.38
N GLU A 843 11.40 -6.07 -55.66
CA GLU A 843 12.51 -5.25 -55.17
C GLU A 843 12.65 -5.31 -53.64
N HIS A 844 11.53 -5.18 -52.93
CA HIS A 844 11.47 -5.26 -51.48
C HIS A 844 10.89 -6.61 -51.02
N THR A 845 11.76 -7.48 -50.53
CA THR A 845 11.44 -8.85 -50.11
C THR A 845 11.98 -9.15 -48.71
N LYS A 846 11.46 -10.19 -48.06
CA LYS A 846 11.86 -10.64 -46.72
C LYS A 846 11.71 -9.53 -45.67
N GLU A 847 12.75 -9.26 -44.88
CA GLU A 847 12.74 -8.23 -43.82
C GLU A 847 12.48 -6.82 -44.35
N ASP A 848 12.88 -6.55 -45.59
CA ASP A 848 12.70 -5.27 -46.28
C ASP A 848 11.32 -5.13 -46.94
N GLY A 849 10.47 -6.16 -46.90
CA GLY A 849 9.15 -6.16 -47.55
C GLY A 849 8.22 -5.04 -47.09
N LEU A 850 7.78 -4.16 -47.98
CA LEU A 850 6.68 -3.20 -47.76
C LEU A 850 5.41 -3.85 -47.19
N CYS A 851 4.80 -3.19 -46.20
CA CYS A 851 3.52 -3.59 -45.60
C CYS A 851 2.36 -3.41 -46.59
N CYS A 852 1.30 -4.22 -46.46
CA CYS A 852 0.05 -4.04 -47.20
C CYS A 852 -0.71 -2.75 -46.82
N GLY A 853 -0.25 -2.02 -45.81
CA GLY A 853 -0.74 -0.69 -45.43
C GLY A 853 -1.89 -0.67 -44.44
N VAL A 854 -2.41 -1.83 -44.02
CA VAL A 854 -3.54 -1.91 -43.09
C VAL A 854 -3.15 -2.72 -41.87
N SER A 855 -3.40 -2.17 -40.68
CA SER A 855 -3.12 -2.82 -39.40
C SER A 855 -4.39 -2.86 -38.58
N SER A 856 -4.76 -4.01 -38.03
CA SER A 856 -5.85 -4.11 -37.07
C SER A 856 -7.22 -3.63 -37.61
N MET A 857 -7.44 -3.75 -38.92
CA MET A 857 -8.57 -3.13 -39.65
C MET A 857 -8.66 -1.61 -39.48
N MET A 858 -7.54 -0.97 -39.17
CA MET A 858 -7.37 0.47 -39.03
C MET A 858 -6.59 1.02 -40.22
N SER A 859 -6.78 2.31 -40.49
CA SER A 859 -6.07 3.02 -41.54
C SER A 859 -6.34 2.48 -42.95
N CYS A 860 -7.46 1.78 -43.21
CA CYS A 860 -7.92 1.47 -44.56
C CYS A 860 -8.53 2.73 -45.21
N ASN A 861 -7.66 3.64 -45.67
CA ASN A 861 -8.01 4.96 -46.19
C ASN A 861 -7.08 5.34 -47.35
N GLU A 862 -7.27 6.51 -47.94
CA GLU A 862 -6.44 7.03 -49.05
C GLU A 862 -4.95 7.09 -48.72
N ASN A 863 -4.61 7.29 -47.45
CA ASN A 863 -3.23 7.39 -47.02
C ASN A 863 -2.52 6.03 -47.13
N SER A 864 -3.12 4.95 -46.59
CA SER A 864 -2.55 3.60 -46.75
C SER A 864 -2.65 3.03 -48.17
N ARG A 865 -3.55 3.56 -48.99
CA ARG A 865 -3.68 3.19 -50.41
C ARG A 865 -2.35 3.32 -51.16
N ALA A 866 -1.57 4.37 -50.87
CA ALA A 866 -0.26 4.59 -51.50
C ALA A 866 0.72 3.41 -51.32
N LEU A 867 0.68 2.72 -50.17
CA LEU A 867 1.53 1.56 -49.90
C LEU A 867 1.17 0.36 -50.79
N ARG A 868 -0.12 0.14 -51.00
CA ARG A 868 -0.63 -0.95 -51.85
C ARG A 868 -0.31 -0.68 -53.32
N ILE A 869 -0.42 0.57 -53.77
CA ILE A 869 -0.03 0.97 -55.14
C ILE A 869 1.46 0.71 -55.37
N GLN A 870 2.32 1.18 -54.45
CA GLN A 870 3.76 0.94 -54.56
C GLN A 870 4.09 -0.55 -54.61
N ARG A 871 3.38 -1.36 -53.81
CA ARG A 871 3.55 -2.81 -53.87
C ARG A 871 3.10 -3.40 -55.21
N PHE A 872 1.98 -2.95 -55.77
CA PHE A 872 1.50 -3.38 -57.10
C PHE A 872 2.46 -2.96 -58.22
N ASP A 873 3.10 -1.79 -58.11
CA ASP A 873 4.14 -1.37 -59.04
C ASP A 873 5.35 -2.33 -59.03
N GLU A 874 5.73 -2.85 -57.85
CA GLU A 874 6.78 -3.88 -57.75
C GLU A 874 6.37 -5.22 -58.35
N VAL A 875 5.15 -5.70 -58.09
CA VAL A 875 4.62 -6.92 -58.72
C VAL A 875 4.66 -6.79 -60.24
N LYS A 876 4.25 -5.63 -60.77
CA LYS A 876 4.30 -5.37 -62.20
C LYS A 876 5.73 -5.30 -62.74
N ALA A 877 6.66 -4.78 -61.96
CA ALA A 877 8.08 -4.70 -62.35
C ALA A 877 8.72 -6.10 -62.48
N THR A 878 8.24 -7.10 -61.72
CA THR A 878 8.70 -8.49 -61.90
C THR A 878 8.09 -9.15 -63.14
N GLY A 879 6.92 -8.69 -63.58
CA GLY A 879 6.18 -9.30 -64.69
C GLY A 879 5.48 -10.60 -64.31
N ALA A 880 5.25 -10.85 -63.02
CA ALA A 880 4.55 -12.04 -62.54
C ALA A 880 3.06 -12.01 -62.91
N ASP A 881 2.52 -13.19 -63.22
CA ASP A 881 1.10 -13.42 -63.50
C ASP A 881 0.28 -13.53 -62.19
N VAL A 882 0.92 -14.01 -61.12
CA VAL A 882 0.30 -14.24 -59.81
C VAL A 882 1.15 -13.67 -58.67
N MET A 883 0.53 -12.92 -57.77
CA MET A 883 1.08 -12.49 -56.49
C MET A 883 0.58 -13.42 -55.38
N LEU A 884 1.50 -14.21 -54.84
CA LEU A 884 1.24 -15.12 -53.71
C LEU A 884 1.50 -14.40 -52.37
N THR A 885 0.75 -14.77 -51.35
CA THR A 885 0.96 -14.35 -49.94
C THR A 885 0.56 -15.48 -49.01
N SER A 886 0.90 -15.40 -47.73
CA SER A 886 0.54 -16.40 -46.71
C SER A 886 -0.28 -15.77 -45.58
N CYS A 887 -1.27 -14.98 -45.97
CA CYS A 887 -2.12 -14.24 -45.05
C CYS A 887 -3.38 -13.79 -45.78
N PRO A 888 -4.57 -14.36 -45.46
CA PRO A 888 -5.85 -13.96 -46.04
C PRO A 888 -6.15 -12.47 -45.85
N LYS A 889 -5.67 -11.87 -44.75
CA LYS A 889 -5.82 -10.44 -44.50
C LYS A 889 -4.97 -9.61 -45.48
N CYS A 890 -3.81 -10.07 -45.91
CA CYS A 890 -3.07 -9.38 -46.97
C CYS A 890 -3.82 -9.45 -48.30
N VAL A 891 -4.34 -10.65 -48.66
CA VAL A 891 -5.18 -10.85 -49.85
C VAL A 891 -6.34 -9.86 -49.87
N SER A 892 -7.09 -9.77 -48.77
CA SER A 892 -8.28 -8.91 -48.68
C SER A 892 -7.99 -7.44 -48.96
N HIS A 893 -6.87 -6.92 -48.45
CA HIS A 893 -6.50 -5.52 -48.63
C HIS A 893 -5.93 -5.22 -50.02
N PHE A 894 -5.26 -6.18 -50.65
CA PHE A 894 -4.81 -6.03 -52.03
C PHE A 894 -5.98 -6.16 -53.02
N GLU A 895 -6.89 -7.12 -52.83
CA GLU A 895 -8.09 -7.24 -53.65
C GLU A 895 -8.99 -6.00 -53.56
N CYS A 896 -9.09 -5.39 -52.37
CA CYS A 896 -9.76 -4.11 -52.20
C CYS A 896 -9.23 -3.01 -53.14
N LEU A 897 -7.93 -2.97 -53.43
CA LEU A 897 -7.35 -2.02 -54.39
C LEU A 897 -7.68 -2.40 -55.84
N LYS A 898 -7.81 -3.71 -56.15
CA LYS A 898 -8.21 -4.16 -57.49
C LYS A 898 -9.67 -3.84 -57.81
N PHE A 899 -10.57 -3.78 -56.81
CA PHE A 899 -11.96 -3.37 -56.99
C PHE A 899 -12.15 -1.94 -57.49
N GLU A 900 -11.11 -1.10 -57.42
CA GLU A 900 -11.13 0.23 -58.06
C GLU A 900 -11.07 0.15 -59.60
N GLY A 901 -10.73 -1.01 -60.16
CA GLY A 901 -10.80 -1.28 -61.60
C GLY A 901 -9.68 -0.67 -62.44
N ASP A 902 -8.50 -0.42 -61.88
CA ASP A 902 -7.34 0.01 -62.68
C ASP A 902 -6.83 -1.17 -63.55
N PRO A 903 -6.92 -1.09 -64.89
CA PRO A 903 -6.50 -2.15 -65.79
C PRO A 903 -4.99 -2.43 -65.75
N LYS A 904 -4.19 -1.62 -65.05
CA LYS A 904 -2.76 -1.90 -64.85
C LYS A 904 -2.49 -3.03 -63.86
N HIS A 905 -3.48 -3.41 -63.04
CA HIS A 905 -3.35 -4.43 -61.99
C HIS A 905 -3.94 -5.78 -62.47
N ASP A 906 -3.54 -6.21 -63.66
CA ASP A 906 -4.01 -7.43 -64.34
C ASP A 906 -3.15 -8.64 -63.97
N PHE A 907 -3.06 -8.94 -62.67
CA PHE A 907 -2.43 -10.14 -62.13
C PHE A 907 -3.33 -10.75 -61.05
N GLU A 908 -3.26 -12.05 -60.85
CA GLU A 908 -4.04 -12.75 -59.82
C GLU A 908 -3.39 -12.59 -58.44
N ILE A 909 -4.17 -12.55 -57.37
CA ILE A 909 -3.66 -12.56 -55.99
C ILE A 909 -4.21 -13.80 -55.31
N LEU A 910 -3.33 -14.62 -54.74
CA LEU A 910 -3.72 -15.86 -54.07
C LEU A 910 -2.95 -16.08 -52.78
N ASP A 911 -3.57 -16.83 -51.87
CA ASP A 911 -2.84 -17.45 -50.78
C ASP A 911 -2.03 -18.64 -51.29
N VAL A 912 -0.84 -18.88 -50.73
CA VAL A 912 0.02 -20.03 -51.07
C VAL A 912 -0.73 -21.35 -50.89
N VAL A 913 -1.56 -21.49 -49.85
CA VAL A 913 -2.35 -22.69 -49.61
C VAL A 913 -3.35 -22.92 -50.75
N SER A 914 -4.06 -21.87 -51.18
CA SER A 914 -4.98 -21.94 -52.33
C SER A 914 -4.26 -22.28 -53.63
N PHE A 915 -3.08 -21.69 -53.86
CA PHE A 915 -2.27 -21.98 -55.04
C PHE A 915 -1.85 -23.46 -55.10
N LEU A 916 -1.37 -24.03 -53.99
CA LEU A 916 -0.99 -25.45 -53.92
C LEU A 916 -2.20 -26.37 -54.09
N ALA A 917 -3.34 -26.04 -53.48
CA ALA A 917 -4.56 -26.84 -53.58
C ALA A 917 -5.08 -26.91 -55.02
N ARG A 918 -4.92 -25.83 -55.82
CA ARG A 918 -5.23 -25.87 -57.26
C ARG A 918 -4.39 -26.91 -57.99
N GLN A 919 -3.10 -27.06 -57.66
CA GLN A 919 -2.22 -28.05 -58.29
C GLN A 919 -2.57 -29.47 -57.87
N VAL A 920 -2.96 -29.69 -56.61
CA VAL A 920 -3.49 -30.97 -56.13
C VAL A 920 -4.77 -31.35 -56.88
N ASN A 921 -5.70 -30.40 -57.02
CA ASN A 921 -6.95 -30.62 -57.75
C ASN A 921 -6.71 -30.92 -59.23
N ALA A 922 -5.76 -30.25 -59.87
CA ALA A 922 -5.37 -30.52 -61.26
C ALA A 922 -4.70 -31.90 -61.41
N LYS A 923 -3.85 -32.31 -60.46
CA LYS A 923 -3.21 -33.65 -60.41
C LYS A 923 -4.23 -34.78 -60.27
N ASN A 924 -5.34 -34.53 -59.59
CA ASN A 924 -6.39 -35.52 -59.31
C ASN A 924 -7.50 -35.59 -60.38
N GLN A 925 -7.51 -34.67 -61.36
CA GLN A 925 -8.38 -34.69 -62.54
C GLN A 925 -7.74 -35.44 -63.70
#